data_AF-A0A818MWA9-F1
#
_entry.id   AF-A0A818MWA9-F1
#
_cell.length_a   1.000
_cell.length_b   1.000
_cell.length_c   1.000
_cell.angle_alpha   90.00
_cell.angle_beta   90.00
_cell.angle_gamma   90.00
#
_symmetry.space_group_name_H-M   'P 1'
#
loop_
_entity.id
_entity.type
_entity.pdbx_description
1 polymer ?
#
loop_
_entity_poly.entity_id
_entity_poly.type
_entity_poly.pdbx_seq_one_letter_code
_entity_poly.pdbx_strand_id
1 'polypeptide(L)'
;MVLLKRLSDAERDGDRIYCILHDVLSNHDGSEGKSGYMVPATAGQARLLGEIYARTHYDRNRIFYVEAHGTGTQVGDPTEANTIGEFFQRSPFDPPLLIGSVKSNIGHTEGVAGIASLIKTVMCMKHRTIPPNMHFKAYNPKIEADRFNLHVVQTMTAFPPINKDGEKEHPVAIGISSFGIGGSNAHAIVEEYHPKERSINTNGHVEGGLLQQHGLFIFSTKNGDALYKQVVSFNEWLKQVEPQDDEHSFLARISQQLLLKRTISHEHLAIFVSANRAQLQQQLDLFLQKQSTPGLLVTKRVSSNCPRICFVFSGQGPQWWAMGRELYSSEPVFRQCIQQISEEFIKINGGEFNLLSEMIEKTEKESRVNDTNIAQPALFAIQVALAALLVSWQISPSAIVSHSAGEQAAAFISGRVSLNEAVRIVYNRSRLQHRNTRQGGRMLAVAMNEQEVRDSLLKGIEHLVCIAGVNSPRSVTLSGDEKTIDEIEGILTTLYPTVFKARLRIENAFHSHQMDRFGIREEILSTLEDIRGLPLENKQEMFDVRCALVPLYSPVTGGRIDDKTPLDARHWWSNIRQCVRFGDAIQAIIQDGVVDAFLELSPHPVLATSIHECCEKISTTQPVILPTLKRKEDEQKTLLTSIAQLSYSPDVWEHYLASRCVQPSKDVEHLFDKFPLYAFNLTPCWYESKESAIERLAYRLPLHPLLGVRQWTHHTSAIWKSLINLNLPEHAYLSQHKMQDAILLPAAGFLEMALAACRQLLPVANNDETPPPIAFEQVEFIKALVLTEHELTEVITQIVMPMREWLIYSRPWSAAGQDCRRSSGMACNDFIDSFVDLQTLNAYSLRQFTLHARGCIDIGPHLNIHASSAYRFSKEDTANWYDLNVPNLYSHLSTRGYQYGPNFRITTSIKTTNSEVTGRVTPTNNEQNDSELSLSWITTL
;
A
#
# COMPACT_ATOMS: atom_id res chain seq x y z
N MET A 1 1.10 2.68 -12.73
CA MET A 1 2.51 2.55 -12.27
C MET A 1 3.08 1.29 -12.87
N VAL A 2 4.35 1.30 -13.29
CA VAL A 2 5.08 0.13 -13.78
C VAL A 2 6.42 0.04 -13.03
N LEU A 3 6.87 -1.17 -12.72
CA LEU A 3 8.19 -1.41 -12.12
C LEU A 3 9.13 -1.90 -13.22
N LEU A 4 10.29 -1.24 -13.35
CA LEU A 4 11.31 -1.59 -14.34
C LEU A 4 12.56 -2.11 -13.65
N LYS A 5 13.13 -3.19 -14.19
CA LYS A 5 14.41 -3.76 -13.78
C LYS A 5 15.18 -4.19 -15.04
N ARG A 6 16.51 -4.30 -14.93
CA ARG A 6 17.28 -5.03 -15.95
C ARG A 6 16.78 -6.47 -16.00
N LEU A 7 16.70 -7.05 -17.19
CA LEU A 7 16.21 -8.42 -17.37
C LEU A 7 16.96 -9.41 -16.47
N SER A 8 18.29 -9.31 -16.43
CA SER A 8 19.14 -10.17 -15.58
C SER A 8 18.84 -10.04 -14.08
N ASP A 9 18.46 -8.85 -13.62
CA ASP A 9 18.12 -8.62 -12.21
C ASP A 9 16.71 -9.14 -11.89
N ALA A 10 15.77 -9.02 -12.82
CA ALA A 10 14.44 -9.61 -12.66
C ALA A 10 14.49 -11.15 -12.67
N GLU A 11 15.30 -11.75 -13.56
CA GLU A 11 15.53 -13.19 -13.62
C GLU A 11 16.26 -13.71 -12.36
N ARG A 12 17.29 -13.01 -11.89
CA ARG A 12 18.02 -13.37 -10.66
C ARG A 12 17.11 -13.34 -9.44
N ASP A 13 16.29 -12.30 -9.31
CA ASP A 13 15.44 -12.08 -8.14
C ASP A 13 14.09 -12.86 -8.24
N GLY A 14 13.90 -13.63 -9.32
CA GLY A 14 12.70 -14.43 -9.56
C GLY A 14 11.43 -13.58 -9.62
N ASP A 15 11.49 -12.41 -10.23
CA ASP A 15 10.35 -11.51 -10.38
C ASP A 15 9.48 -11.90 -11.57
N ARG A 16 8.18 -11.58 -11.47
CA ARG A 16 7.26 -11.73 -12.61
C ARG A 16 7.60 -10.70 -13.67
N ILE A 17 8.03 -11.17 -14.83
CA ILE A 17 8.37 -10.33 -15.98
C ILE A 17 7.20 -10.35 -16.96
N TYR A 18 6.56 -9.20 -17.17
CA TYR A 18 5.43 -9.08 -18.11
C TYR A 18 5.86 -8.89 -19.56
N CYS A 19 6.95 -8.14 -19.78
CA CYS A 19 7.49 -7.84 -21.10
C CYS A 19 8.95 -7.37 -20.98
N ILE A 20 9.63 -7.34 -22.11
CA ILE A 20 10.95 -6.76 -22.28
C ILE A 20 10.79 -5.41 -23.00
N LEU A 21 11.29 -4.34 -22.39
CA LEU A 21 11.49 -3.05 -23.06
C LEU A 21 12.89 -3.07 -23.68
N HIS A 22 12.99 -3.28 -24.99
CA HIS A 22 14.28 -3.29 -25.68
C HIS A 22 14.94 -1.92 -25.60
N ASP A 23 14.17 -0.87 -25.86
CA ASP A 23 14.63 0.50 -25.71
C ASP A 23 13.46 1.49 -25.71
N VAL A 24 13.69 2.69 -25.19
CA VAL A 24 12.79 3.84 -25.25
C VAL A 24 13.61 5.04 -25.72
N LEU A 25 13.26 5.62 -26.85
CA LEU A 25 13.93 6.83 -27.37
C LEU A 25 13.00 8.01 -27.19
N SER A 26 13.57 9.16 -26.89
CA SER A 26 12.86 10.44 -26.99
C SER A 26 13.66 11.41 -27.83
N ASN A 27 12.96 12.21 -28.63
CA ASN A 27 13.53 13.31 -29.40
C ASN A 27 12.60 14.53 -29.43
N HIS A 28 12.96 15.54 -30.20
CA HIS A 28 12.13 16.71 -30.43
C HIS A 28 11.99 17.00 -31.92
N ASP A 29 10.81 17.48 -32.30
CA ASP A 29 10.47 17.87 -33.68
C ASP A 29 11.41 18.96 -34.23
N GLY A 30 11.79 19.91 -33.36
CA GLY A 30 12.60 21.08 -33.72
C GLY A 30 11.73 22.22 -34.27
N SER A 31 12.38 23.23 -34.85
CA SER A 31 11.71 24.38 -35.50
C SER A 31 11.52 24.18 -37.00
N GLU A 32 12.35 23.35 -37.63
CA GLU A 32 12.32 23.10 -39.07
C GLU A 32 11.08 22.30 -39.47
N GLY A 33 10.30 22.84 -40.41
CA GLY A 33 9.09 22.18 -40.92
C GLY A 33 7.85 22.30 -40.01
N LYS A 34 7.94 22.97 -38.85
CA LYS A 34 6.78 23.28 -38.01
C LYS A 34 6.07 24.55 -38.49
N SER A 35 4.76 24.45 -38.77
CA SER A 35 3.90 25.62 -39.04
C SER A 35 3.34 26.27 -37.77
N GLY A 36 3.77 25.83 -36.59
CA GLY A 36 3.38 26.36 -35.29
C GLY A 36 3.86 25.45 -34.15
N TYR A 37 3.93 25.97 -32.93
CA TYR A 37 4.43 25.23 -31.75
C TYR A 37 3.70 23.89 -31.53
N MET A 38 2.38 23.92 -31.64
CA MET A 38 1.46 22.81 -31.40
C MET A 38 1.39 21.80 -32.57
N VAL A 39 2.03 22.12 -33.69
CA VAL A 39 1.95 21.30 -34.90
C VAL A 39 3.07 20.25 -34.85
N PRO A 40 2.75 18.95 -34.95
CA PRO A 40 3.77 17.90 -34.98
C PRO A 40 4.56 17.93 -36.30
N ALA A 41 5.80 17.47 -36.27
CA ALA A 41 6.65 17.41 -37.46
C ALA A 41 6.96 15.96 -37.89
N THR A 42 6.61 15.61 -39.13
CA THR A 42 6.93 14.32 -39.77
C THR A 42 8.42 13.97 -39.63
N ALA A 43 9.31 14.94 -39.88
CA ALA A 43 10.75 14.72 -39.82
C ALA A 43 11.24 14.30 -38.42
N GLY A 44 10.64 14.88 -37.36
CA GLY A 44 10.94 14.52 -35.97
C GLY A 44 10.56 13.08 -35.67
N GLN A 45 9.33 12.71 -36.00
CA GLN A 45 8.81 11.35 -35.78
C GLN A 45 9.54 10.30 -36.64
N ALA A 46 9.87 10.62 -37.90
CA ALA A 46 10.62 9.72 -38.79
C ALA A 46 12.05 9.47 -38.28
N ARG A 47 12.75 10.53 -37.83
CA ARG A 47 14.08 10.39 -37.20
C ARG A 47 14.03 9.52 -35.95
N LEU A 48 13.00 9.72 -35.11
CA LEU A 48 12.83 8.94 -33.89
C LEU A 48 12.73 7.44 -34.17
N LEU A 49 11.88 7.06 -35.14
CA LEU A 49 11.73 5.68 -35.57
C LEU A 49 13.02 5.14 -36.21
N GLY A 50 13.65 5.91 -37.11
CA GLY A 50 14.94 5.53 -37.72
C GLY A 50 16.02 5.22 -36.69
N GLU A 51 16.20 6.11 -35.71
CA GLU A 51 17.23 6.00 -34.69
C GLU A 51 17.00 4.81 -33.75
N ILE A 52 15.76 4.60 -33.26
CA ILE A 52 15.49 3.54 -32.29
C ILE A 52 15.65 2.14 -32.89
N TYR A 53 15.20 1.91 -34.13
CA TYR A 53 15.36 0.60 -34.77
C TYR A 53 16.81 0.38 -35.24
N ALA A 54 17.53 1.43 -35.65
CA ALA A 54 18.94 1.33 -36.00
C ALA A 54 19.81 0.98 -34.78
N ARG A 55 19.61 1.66 -33.64
CA ARG A 55 20.42 1.43 -32.42
C ARG A 55 20.14 0.09 -31.73
N THR A 56 18.92 -0.41 -31.82
CA THR A 56 18.54 -1.70 -31.23
C THR A 56 18.79 -2.89 -32.15
N HIS A 57 19.06 -2.63 -33.44
CA HIS A 57 19.08 -3.64 -34.49
C HIS A 57 17.81 -4.51 -34.54
N TYR A 58 16.67 -3.98 -34.08
CA TYR A 58 15.40 -4.72 -34.07
C TYR A 58 14.81 -4.79 -35.48
N ASP A 59 14.41 -5.98 -35.93
CA ASP A 59 13.77 -6.15 -37.24
C ASP A 59 12.37 -5.52 -37.23
N ARG A 60 12.23 -4.39 -37.94
CA ARG A 60 10.94 -3.68 -38.07
C ARG A 60 9.82 -4.56 -38.63
N ASN A 61 10.13 -5.61 -39.40
CA ASN A 61 9.12 -6.51 -39.95
C ASN A 61 8.46 -7.39 -38.89
N ARG A 62 9.06 -7.54 -37.70
CA ARG A 62 8.51 -8.27 -36.55
C ARG A 62 7.44 -7.48 -35.79
N ILE A 63 7.27 -6.19 -36.08
CA ILE A 63 6.25 -5.34 -35.45
C ILE A 63 4.95 -5.43 -36.25
N PHE A 64 3.98 -6.17 -35.73
CA PHE A 64 2.67 -6.33 -36.38
C PHE A 64 1.61 -5.37 -35.85
N TYR A 65 1.88 -4.75 -34.70
CA TYR A 65 0.99 -3.78 -34.08
C TYR A 65 1.78 -2.56 -33.59
N VAL A 66 1.27 -1.37 -33.91
CA VAL A 66 1.75 -0.11 -33.35
C VAL A 66 0.64 0.53 -32.52
N GLU A 67 0.92 0.68 -31.23
CA GLU A 67 0.13 1.50 -30.32
C GLU A 67 0.54 2.97 -30.53
N ALA A 68 -0.20 3.64 -31.40
CA ALA A 68 0.02 5.01 -31.82
C ALA A 68 -0.31 6.03 -30.71
N HIS A 69 0.21 7.24 -30.85
CA HIS A 69 -0.20 8.38 -30.05
C HIS A 69 -1.69 8.67 -30.30
N GLY A 70 -2.14 8.76 -31.55
CA GLY A 70 -3.54 8.67 -32.00
C GLY A 70 -4.51 9.48 -31.12
N THR A 71 -4.47 10.80 -31.23
CA THR A 71 -5.21 11.73 -30.37
C THR A 71 -6.53 12.20 -30.96
N GLY A 72 -6.82 11.82 -32.22
CA GLY A 72 -7.99 12.29 -32.94
C GLY A 72 -7.81 13.69 -33.53
N THR A 73 -6.58 14.22 -33.56
CA THR A 73 -6.34 15.58 -34.07
C THR A 73 -6.34 15.59 -35.60
N GLN A 74 -6.96 16.61 -36.20
CA GLN A 74 -7.09 16.71 -37.66
C GLN A 74 -5.74 16.78 -38.41
N VAL A 75 -4.68 17.23 -37.73
CA VAL A 75 -3.33 17.38 -38.29
C VAL A 75 -2.36 16.31 -37.77
N GLY A 76 -2.43 15.98 -36.49
CA GLY A 76 -1.48 15.04 -35.88
C GLY A 76 -1.69 13.60 -36.32
N ASP A 77 -2.93 13.12 -36.37
CA ASP A 77 -3.21 11.73 -36.74
C ASP A 77 -2.75 11.40 -38.18
N PRO A 78 -3.00 12.24 -39.22
CA PRO A 78 -2.41 12.04 -40.54
C PRO A 78 -0.89 12.06 -40.55
N THR A 79 -0.28 12.99 -39.80
CA THR A 79 1.18 13.12 -39.71
C THR A 79 1.80 11.84 -39.14
N GLU A 80 1.25 11.34 -38.04
CA GLU A 80 1.73 10.13 -37.37
C GLU A 80 1.51 8.88 -38.23
N ALA A 81 0.28 8.65 -38.71
CA ALA A 81 -0.06 7.44 -39.44
C ALA A 81 0.76 7.30 -40.74
N ASN A 82 0.93 8.40 -41.49
CA ASN A 82 1.74 8.37 -42.71
C ASN A 82 3.23 8.19 -42.36
N THR A 83 3.74 8.80 -41.30
CA THR A 83 5.14 8.60 -40.86
C THR A 83 5.40 7.13 -40.48
N ILE A 84 4.47 6.52 -39.74
CA ILE A 84 4.53 5.08 -39.41
C ILE A 84 4.52 4.25 -40.70
N GLY A 85 3.58 4.53 -41.61
CA GLY A 85 3.45 3.83 -42.89
C GLY A 85 4.73 3.89 -43.74
N GLU A 86 5.30 5.09 -43.89
CA GLU A 86 6.54 5.34 -44.62
C GLU A 86 7.77 4.68 -43.97
N PHE A 87 7.80 4.57 -42.65
CA PHE A 87 8.91 3.94 -41.93
C PHE A 87 8.86 2.41 -42.00
N PHE A 88 7.70 1.80 -41.80
CA PHE A 88 7.56 0.33 -41.79
C PHE A 88 7.49 -0.27 -43.20
N GLN A 89 6.94 0.46 -44.18
CA GLN A 89 6.84 0.06 -45.60
C GLN A 89 6.30 -1.36 -45.78
N ARG A 90 5.18 -1.66 -45.13
CA ARG A 90 4.57 -2.98 -45.19
C ARG A 90 4.09 -3.28 -46.62
N SER A 91 4.52 -4.40 -47.17
CA SER A 91 4.10 -4.83 -48.52
C SER A 91 2.59 -5.09 -48.54
N PRO A 92 1.88 -4.80 -49.64
CA PRO A 92 0.48 -5.21 -49.82
C PRO A 92 0.28 -6.74 -49.77
N PHE A 93 1.34 -7.52 -49.95
CA PHE A 93 1.31 -8.99 -49.89
C PHE A 93 1.60 -9.54 -48.48
N ASP A 94 2.03 -8.69 -47.54
CA ASP A 94 2.24 -9.07 -46.14
C ASP A 94 0.95 -8.87 -45.32
N PRO A 95 0.81 -9.52 -44.16
CA PRO A 95 -0.22 -9.15 -43.19
C PRO A 95 -0.16 -7.64 -42.88
N PRO A 96 -1.32 -6.97 -42.75
CA PRO A 96 -1.37 -5.53 -42.55
C PRO A 96 -0.68 -5.14 -41.25
N LEU A 97 -0.09 -3.94 -41.23
CA LEU A 97 0.39 -3.34 -39.99
C LEU A 97 -0.83 -2.84 -39.21
N LEU A 98 -1.13 -3.51 -38.09
CA LEU A 98 -2.24 -3.13 -37.23
C LEU A 98 -1.88 -1.85 -36.46
N ILE A 99 -2.81 -0.91 -36.38
CA ILE A 99 -2.63 0.32 -35.60
C ILE A 99 -3.78 0.51 -34.61
N GLY A 100 -3.47 1.07 -33.45
CA GLY A 100 -4.49 1.39 -32.45
C GLY A 100 -4.03 2.42 -31.43
N SER A 101 -4.95 2.87 -30.58
CA SER A 101 -4.67 3.85 -29.52
C SER A 101 -5.63 3.65 -28.35
N VAL A 102 -5.07 3.46 -27.14
CA VAL A 102 -5.80 3.35 -25.88
C VAL A 102 -6.64 4.59 -25.58
N LYS A 103 -6.26 5.74 -26.14
CA LYS A 103 -6.95 7.02 -25.91
C LYS A 103 -8.36 7.02 -26.48
N SER A 104 -8.63 6.18 -27.49
CA SER A 104 -9.99 5.96 -27.97
C SER A 104 -10.87 5.23 -26.96
N ASN A 105 -10.29 4.51 -25.99
CA ASN A 105 -11.04 3.75 -24.99
C ASN A 105 -11.17 4.50 -23.65
N ILE A 106 -10.15 5.27 -23.24
CA ILE A 106 -10.08 5.90 -21.90
C ILE A 106 -9.91 7.42 -21.92
N GLY A 107 -9.87 8.04 -23.11
CA GLY A 107 -9.51 9.44 -23.29
C GLY A 107 -7.99 9.68 -23.26
N HIS A 108 -7.59 10.91 -23.60
CA HIS A 108 -6.18 11.31 -23.55
C HIS A 108 -5.76 11.62 -22.11
N THR A 109 -4.94 10.77 -21.50
CA THR A 109 -4.48 10.91 -20.11
C THR A 109 -3.25 11.80 -19.95
N GLU A 110 -3.08 12.75 -20.87
CA GLU A 110 -1.93 13.67 -20.99
C GLU A 110 -0.56 13.04 -20.65
N GLY A 111 0.07 13.48 -19.55
CA GLY A 111 1.39 13.01 -19.13
C GLY A 111 1.47 11.50 -18.84
N VAL A 112 0.33 10.81 -18.68
CA VAL A 112 0.25 9.36 -18.43
C VAL A 112 -0.04 8.56 -19.72
N ALA A 113 -0.25 9.22 -20.86
CA ALA A 113 -0.63 8.60 -22.12
C ALA A 113 0.30 7.44 -22.54
N GLY A 114 1.61 7.65 -22.51
CA GLY A 114 2.58 6.62 -22.89
C GLY A 114 2.56 5.39 -21.97
N ILE A 115 2.37 5.59 -20.66
CA ILE A 115 2.27 4.48 -19.70
C ILE A 115 0.93 3.74 -19.84
N ALA A 116 -0.16 4.44 -20.14
CA ALA A 116 -1.44 3.81 -20.44
C ALA A 116 -1.34 2.91 -21.69
N SER A 117 -0.66 3.39 -22.72
CA SER A 117 -0.35 2.62 -23.94
C SER A 117 0.53 1.40 -23.63
N LEU A 118 1.56 1.53 -22.77
CA LEU A 118 2.35 0.39 -22.31
C LEU A 118 1.52 -0.66 -21.58
N ILE A 119 0.61 -0.24 -20.68
CA ILE A 119 -0.27 -1.17 -19.95
C ILE A 119 -1.19 -1.90 -20.92
N LYS A 120 -1.82 -1.19 -21.87
CA LYS A 120 -2.64 -1.83 -22.92
C LYS A 120 -1.81 -2.86 -23.70
N THR A 121 -0.62 -2.48 -24.15
CA THR A 121 0.31 -3.35 -24.90
C THR A 121 0.67 -4.62 -24.15
N VAL A 122 1.03 -4.50 -22.86
CA VAL A 122 1.32 -5.66 -21.99
C VAL A 122 0.11 -6.57 -21.85
N MET A 123 -1.09 -6.00 -21.66
CA MET A 123 -2.31 -6.79 -21.59
C MET A 123 -2.64 -7.46 -22.94
N CYS A 124 -2.32 -6.81 -24.07
CA CYS A 124 -2.48 -7.42 -25.38
C CYS A 124 -1.60 -8.66 -25.53
N MET A 125 -0.32 -8.57 -25.18
CA MET A 125 0.64 -9.70 -25.21
C MET A 125 0.15 -10.85 -24.34
N LYS A 126 -0.21 -10.54 -23.08
CA LYS A 126 -0.68 -11.52 -22.10
C LYS A 126 -1.93 -12.29 -22.55
N HIS A 127 -2.88 -11.60 -23.18
CA HIS A 127 -4.13 -12.20 -23.66
C HIS A 127 -4.06 -12.61 -25.14
N ARG A 128 -2.89 -12.47 -25.78
CA ARG A 128 -2.65 -12.70 -27.21
C ARG A 128 -3.72 -12.08 -28.14
N THR A 129 -4.29 -10.94 -27.75
CA THR A 129 -5.40 -10.27 -28.46
C THR A 129 -5.27 -8.75 -28.35
N ILE A 130 -5.74 -8.02 -29.36
CA ILE A 130 -5.71 -6.57 -29.46
C ILE A 130 -7.16 -6.05 -29.37
N PRO A 131 -7.49 -5.19 -28.38
CA PRO A 131 -8.84 -4.66 -28.23
C PRO A 131 -9.14 -3.58 -29.27
N PRO A 132 -10.42 -3.36 -29.60
CA PRO A 132 -10.84 -2.43 -30.65
C PRO A 132 -10.63 -0.96 -30.28
N ASN A 133 -10.38 -0.15 -31.30
CA ASN A 133 -10.45 1.32 -31.26
C ASN A 133 -11.92 1.77 -31.31
N MET A 134 -12.47 2.21 -30.16
CA MET A 134 -13.92 2.37 -29.95
C MET A 134 -14.64 3.32 -30.90
N HIS A 135 -13.96 4.39 -31.34
CA HIS A 135 -14.59 5.49 -32.08
C HIS A 135 -14.21 5.54 -33.56
N PHE A 136 -13.55 4.50 -34.07
CA PHE A 136 -13.18 4.45 -35.48
C PHE A 136 -14.38 4.11 -36.37
N LYS A 137 -14.71 5.01 -37.31
CA LYS A 137 -15.79 4.80 -38.30
C LYS A 137 -15.26 4.72 -39.73
N ALA A 138 -14.35 5.62 -40.08
CA ALA A 138 -13.71 5.69 -41.39
C ALA A 138 -12.33 6.35 -41.23
N TYR A 139 -11.42 6.07 -42.17
CA TYR A 139 -10.14 6.75 -42.23
C TYR A 139 -10.30 8.24 -42.53
N ASN A 140 -9.45 9.07 -41.92
CA ASN A 140 -9.27 10.44 -42.36
C ASN A 140 -8.71 10.42 -43.79
N PRO A 141 -9.28 11.15 -44.78
CA PRO A 141 -8.81 11.15 -46.16
C PRO A 141 -7.34 11.54 -46.36
N LYS A 142 -6.72 12.18 -45.36
CA LYS A 142 -5.29 12.54 -45.36
C LYS A 142 -4.36 11.39 -44.93
N ILE A 143 -4.90 10.27 -44.45
CA ILE A 143 -4.15 9.07 -44.09
C ILE A 143 -4.10 8.14 -45.31
N GLU A 144 -2.91 7.83 -45.80
CA GLU A 144 -2.70 6.95 -46.94
C GLU A 144 -2.72 5.46 -46.54
N ALA A 145 -3.79 5.02 -45.86
CA ALA A 145 -3.87 3.69 -45.22
C ALA A 145 -3.68 2.53 -46.21
N ASP A 146 -4.33 2.59 -47.38
CA ASP A 146 -4.24 1.55 -48.41
C ASP A 146 -2.83 1.47 -49.00
N ARG A 147 -2.16 2.61 -49.20
CA ARG A 147 -0.80 2.68 -49.74
C ARG A 147 0.21 2.02 -48.81
N PHE A 148 0.02 2.17 -47.50
CA PHE A 148 0.95 1.69 -46.47
C PHE A 148 0.50 0.38 -45.79
N ASN A 149 -0.58 -0.25 -46.27
CA ASN A 149 -1.18 -1.46 -45.70
C ASN A 149 -1.42 -1.33 -44.18
N LEU A 150 -1.99 -0.18 -43.76
CA LEU A 150 -2.28 0.15 -42.36
C LEU A 150 -3.73 -0.16 -42.01
N HIS A 151 -3.95 -0.96 -40.97
CA HIS A 151 -5.29 -1.37 -40.55
C HIS A 151 -5.58 -0.97 -39.10
N VAL A 152 -6.56 -0.09 -38.89
CA VAL A 152 -7.06 0.23 -37.55
C VAL A 152 -7.84 -0.96 -36.98
N VAL A 153 -7.55 -1.36 -35.75
CA VAL A 153 -8.22 -2.49 -35.09
C VAL A 153 -9.65 -2.11 -34.69
N GLN A 154 -10.67 -2.75 -35.29
CA GLN A 154 -12.10 -2.46 -35.08
C GLN A 154 -12.83 -3.50 -34.21
N THR A 155 -12.29 -4.70 -34.13
CA THR A 155 -12.83 -5.81 -33.33
C THR A 155 -11.69 -6.45 -32.53
N MET A 156 -12.04 -7.27 -31.53
CA MET A 156 -11.03 -8.03 -30.78
C MET A 156 -10.25 -8.92 -31.77
N THR A 157 -8.97 -8.64 -31.98
CA THR A 157 -8.15 -9.22 -33.04
C THR A 157 -6.99 -10.02 -32.45
N ALA A 158 -6.79 -11.27 -32.86
CA ALA A 158 -5.63 -12.05 -32.43
C ALA A 158 -4.33 -11.56 -33.09
N PHE A 159 -3.19 -11.76 -32.44
CA PHE A 159 -1.90 -11.54 -33.12
C PHE A 159 -1.73 -12.54 -34.27
N PRO A 160 -1.14 -12.12 -35.41
CA PRO A 160 -0.86 -13.05 -36.50
C PRO A 160 0.13 -14.13 -36.02
N PRO A 161 -0.02 -15.40 -36.46
CA PRO A 161 0.91 -16.46 -36.12
C PRO A 161 2.30 -16.13 -36.70
N ILE A 162 3.30 -15.95 -35.85
CA ILE A 162 4.65 -15.55 -36.27
C ILE A 162 5.52 -16.80 -36.43
N ASN A 163 5.35 -17.52 -37.55
CA ASN A 163 6.22 -18.63 -37.95
C ASN A 163 6.89 -18.27 -39.28
N LYS A 164 8.12 -17.75 -39.26
CA LYS A 164 8.92 -17.61 -40.49
C LYS A 164 9.64 -18.91 -40.87
N ASP A 165 9.92 -19.77 -39.89
CA ASP A 165 10.84 -20.92 -40.07
C ASP A 165 10.24 -22.29 -39.72
N GLY A 166 8.91 -22.40 -39.54
CA GLY A 166 8.23 -23.69 -39.35
C GLY A 166 8.50 -24.44 -38.04
N GLU A 167 9.41 -23.98 -37.18
CA GLU A 167 9.83 -24.75 -35.98
C GLU A 167 9.54 -24.08 -34.62
N LYS A 168 9.38 -22.75 -34.51
CA LYS A 168 8.97 -22.07 -33.25
C LYS A 168 8.23 -20.75 -33.49
N GLU A 169 7.21 -20.49 -32.67
CA GLU A 169 6.48 -19.21 -32.63
C GLU A 169 7.37 -18.11 -32.05
N HIS A 170 7.53 -16.99 -32.75
CA HIS A 170 8.30 -15.85 -32.24
C HIS A 170 7.51 -15.07 -31.18
N PRO A 171 8.19 -14.44 -30.19
CA PRO A 171 7.57 -13.54 -29.23
C PRO A 171 6.85 -12.38 -29.91
N VAL A 172 5.68 -11.98 -29.37
CA VAL A 172 4.94 -10.80 -29.85
C VAL A 172 5.73 -9.53 -29.57
N ALA A 173 5.85 -8.66 -30.57
CA ALA A 173 6.52 -7.37 -30.43
C ALA A 173 5.67 -6.20 -30.96
N ILE A 174 5.68 -5.10 -30.20
CA ILE A 174 4.79 -3.95 -30.38
C ILE A 174 5.60 -2.66 -30.27
N GLY A 175 5.39 -1.75 -31.23
CA GLY A 175 5.88 -0.38 -31.16
C GLY A 175 4.89 0.50 -30.42
N ILE A 176 5.36 1.39 -29.55
CA ILE A 176 4.51 2.34 -28.80
C ILE A 176 4.98 3.76 -29.09
N SER A 177 4.07 4.63 -29.53
CA SER A 177 4.34 6.06 -29.77
C SER A 177 3.58 6.95 -28.79
N SER A 178 4.23 8.00 -28.30
CA SER A 178 3.60 9.03 -27.47
C SER A 178 4.24 10.39 -27.72
N PHE A 179 3.44 11.38 -28.15
CA PHE A 179 3.93 12.69 -28.55
C PHE A 179 3.36 13.78 -27.65
N GLY A 180 4.21 14.67 -27.16
CA GLY A 180 3.83 15.83 -26.36
C GLY A 180 3.51 17.02 -27.26
N ILE A 181 2.60 17.87 -26.82
CA ILE A 181 2.06 18.99 -27.59
C ILE A 181 3.11 20.00 -28.08
N GLY A 182 4.27 20.10 -27.40
CA GLY A 182 5.40 20.93 -27.83
C GLY A 182 6.27 20.32 -28.94
N GLY A 183 6.04 19.05 -29.31
CA GLY A 183 6.87 18.28 -30.25
C GLY A 183 7.92 17.39 -29.59
N SER A 184 7.79 17.11 -28.29
CA SER A 184 8.62 16.11 -27.60
C SER A 184 8.04 14.73 -27.88
N ASN A 185 8.77 13.90 -28.63
CA ASN A 185 8.26 12.60 -29.05
C ASN A 185 8.97 11.47 -28.30
N ALA A 186 8.25 10.38 -28.04
CA ALA A 186 8.83 9.15 -27.52
C ALA A 186 8.33 7.92 -28.29
N HIS A 187 9.22 6.96 -28.51
CA HIS A 187 8.89 5.65 -29.09
C HIS A 187 9.56 4.54 -28.27
N ALA A 188 8.85 3.43 -28.06
CA ALA A 188 9.35 2.26 -27.35
C ALA A 188 9.14 0.98 -28.16
N ILE A 189 10.10 0.06 -28.07
CA ILE A 189 10.00 -1.29 -28.63
C ILE A 189 9.79 -2.26 -27.47
N VAL A 190 8.65 -2.93 -27.45
CA VAL A 190 8.26 -3.87 -26.39
C VAL A 190 8.10 -5.26 -26.98
N GLU A 191 8.68 -6.27 -26.33
CA GLU A 191 8.57 -7.68 -26.70
C GLU A 191 8.04 -8.52 -25.53
N GLU A 192 7.26 -9.55 -25.83
CA GLU A 192 6.82 -10.55 -24.86
C GLU A 192 8.00 -11.32 -24.27
N TYR A 193 7.98 -11.54 -22.95
CA TYR A 193 9.01 -12.33 -22.29
C TYR A 193 8.65 -13.82 -22.32
N HIS A 194 9.53 -14.65 -22.90
CA HIS A 194 9.46 -16.10 -22.79
C HIS A 194 10.54 -16.61 -21.83
N PRO A 195 10.18 -17.31 -20.74
CA PRO A 195 11.15 -17.89 -19.84
C PRO A 195 12.06 -18.86 -20.60
N LYS A 196 13.38 -18.73 -20.43
CA LYS A 196 14.31 -19.77 -20.90
C LYS A 196 14.01 -21.07 -20.15
N GLU A 197 13.79 -22.16 -20.87
CA GLU A 197 13.72 -23.50 -20.29
C GLU A 197 15.05 -23.80 -19.58
N ARG A 198 15.14 -23.58 -18.27
CA ARG A 198 16.17 -24.20 -17.45
C ARG A 198 15.85 -25.69 -17.40
N SER A 199 16.72 -26.51 -18.00
CA SER A 199 16.69 -27.97 -17.89
C SER A 199 16.60 -28.35 -16.43
N ILE A 200 15.43 -28.83 -16.01
CA ILE A 200 15.25 -29.45 -14.71
C ILE A 200 16.02 -30.76 -14.79
N ASN A 201 17.02 -30.94 -13.93
CA ASN A 201 17.60 -32.26 -13.68
C ASN A 201 16.51 -33.09 -12.97
N THR A 202 15.65 -33.74 -13.74
CA THR A 202 14.57 -34.61 -13.25
C THR A 202 15.09 -35.93 -12.66
N ASN A 203 16.41 -36.13 -12.64
CA ASN A 203 17.06 -37.28 -12.00
C ASN A 203 17.16 -37.20 -10.47
N GLY A 204 16.38 -36.31 -9.85
CA GLY A 204 16.18 -36.23 -8.40
C GLY A 204 14.70 -36.34 -8.06
N HIS A 205 14.02 -37.42 -8.50
CA HIS A 205 12.82 -37.87 -7.82
C HIS A 205 13.19 -38.18 -6.37
N VAL A 206 13.04 -37.20 -5.48
CA VAL A 206 12.92 -37.49 -4.05
C VAL A 206 11.55 -38.13 -3.88
N GLU A 207 11.52 -39.45 -4.04
CA GLU A 207 10.42 -40.27 -3.54
C GLU A 207 10.21 -39.91 -2.06
N GLY A 208 9.09 -39.26 -1.74
CA GLY A 208 8.66 -38.97 -0.36
C GLY A 208 9.02 -37.58 0.22
N GLY A 209 9.11 -36.52 -0.59
CA GLY A 209 9.32 -35.14 -0.10
C GLY A 209 8.22 -34.68 0.86
N LEU A 210 8.57 -34.51 2.14
CA LEU A 210 7.71 -34.12 3.26
C LEU A 210 6.73 -32.98 2.89
N LEU A 211 5.45 -33.33 2.82
CA LEU A 211 4.32 -32.41 2.72
C LEU A 211 4.47 -31.30 3.75
N GLN A 212 4.37 -30.05 3.31
CA GLN A 212 4.24 -28.89 4.19
C GLN A 212 3.00 -29.12 5.06
N GLN A 213 3.17 -29.49 6.33
CA GLN A 213 2.01 -29.75 7.20
C GLN A 213 1.26 -28.46 7.52
N HIS A 214 1.92 -27.30 7.56
CA HIS A 214 1.31 -25.98 7.78
C HIS A 214 1.83 -24.90 6.83
N GLY A 215 0.91 -24.17 6.19
CA GLY A 215 1.16 -22.90 5.53
C GLY A 215 1.14 -21.73 6.52
N LEU A 216 1.99 -20.74 6.28
CA LEU A 216 2.07 -19.49 7.05
C LEU A 216 1.58 -18.32 6.20
N PHE A 217 0.55 -17.62 6.67
CA PHE A 217 -0.09 -16.51 5.96
C PHE A 217 0.01 -15.26 6.81
N ILE A 218 0.79 -14.28 6.36
CA ILE A 218 1.04 -13.03 7.10
C ILE A 218 0.44 -11.87 6.31
N PHE A 219 -0.38 -11.07 7.00
CA PHE A 219 -0.89 -9.81 6.48
C PHE A 219 -0.33 -8.67 7.33
N SER A 220 0.27 -7.67 6.69
CA SER A 220 0.77 -6.47 7.35
C SER A 220 0.18 -5.20 6.74
N THR A 221 -0.27 -4.27 7.56
CA THR A 221 -0.79 -2.97 7.10
C THR A 221 -0.43 -1.83 8.07
N LYS A 222 -0.57 -0.58 7.60
CA LYS A 222 -0.23 0.61 8.41
C LYS A 222 -1.21 0.88 9.57
N ASN A 223 -2.41 0.32 9.56
CA ASN A 223 -3.42 0.53 10.61
C ASN A 223 -4.39 -0.66 10.70
N GLY A 224 -5.07 -0.81 11.83
CA GLY A 224 -5.99 -1.94 12.09
C GLY A 224 -7.16 -2.05 11.10
N ASP A 225 -7.69 -0.93 10.59
CA ASP A 225 -8.81 -0.93 9.64
C ASP A 225 -8.40 -1.46 8.27
N ALA A 226 -7.22 -1.07 7.79
CA ALA A 226 -6.62 -1.59 6.57
C ALA A 226 -6.35 -3.09 6.70
N LEU A 227 -5.86 -3.56 7.87
CA LEU A 227 -5.65 -4.98 8.13
C LEU A 227 -6.96 -5.76 8.01
N TYR A 228 -8.03 -5.25 8.64
CA TYR A 228 -9.34 -5.87 8.56
C TYR A 228 -9.85 -5.96 7.11
N LYS A 229 -9.81 -4.85 6.37
CA LYS A 229 -10.23 -4.82 4.95
C LYS A 229 -9.37 -5.75 4.08
N GLN A 230 -8.07 -5.84 4.35
CA GLN A 230 -7.17 -6.74 3.64
C GLN A 230 -7.56 -8.20 3.84
N VAL A 231 -7.84 -8.59 5.10
CA VAL A 231 -8.26 -9.95 5.43
C VAL A 231 -9.65 -10.25 4.87
N VAL A 232 -10.59 -9.29 4.85
CA VAL A 232 -11.89 -9.44 4.16
C VAL A 232 -11.69 -9.74 2.68
N SER A 233 -10.92 -8.91 1.97
CA SER A 233 -10.69 -9.08 0.53
C SER A 233 -9.99 -10.40 0.22
N PHE A 234 -9.05 -10.82 1.08
CA PHE A 234 -8.42 -12.14 0.96
C PHE A 234 -9.38 -13.29 1.23
N ASN A 235 -10.23 -13.18 2.24
CA ASN A 235 -11.23 -14.19 2.56
C ASN A 235 -12.23 -14.39 1.40
N GLU A 236 -12.72 -13.29 0.82
CA GLU A 236 -13.61 -13.32 -0.34
C GLU A 236 -12.93 -13.93 -1.57
N TRP A 237 -11.69 -13.54 -1.85
CA TRP A 237 -10.90 -14.13 -2.94
C TRP A 237 -10.67 -15.63 -2.72
N LEU A 238 -10.28 -16.03 -1.50
CA LEU A 238 -10.03 -17.44 -1.15
C LEU A 238 -11.29 -18.29 -1.31
N LYS A 239 -12.49 -17.73 -1.12
CA LYS A 239 -13.77 -18.43 -1.38
C LYS A 239 -14.08 -18.62 -2.87
N GLN A 240 -13.62 -17.72 -3.73
CA GLN A 240 -13.92 -17.71 -5.17
C GLN A 240 -12.90 -18.45 -6.02
N VAL A 241 -11.66 -18.56 -5.56
CA VAL A 241 -10.59 -19.21 -6.31
C VAL A 241 -10.72 -20.74 -6.26
N GLU A 242 -10.69 -21.37 -7.43
CA GLU A 242 -10.63 -22.83 -7.56
C GLU A 242 -9.18 -23.29 -7.70
N PRO A 243 -8.72 -24.29 -6.91
CA PRO A 243 -7.39 -24.86 -7.08
C PRO A 243 -7.29 -25.56 -8.44
N GLN A 244 -6.21 -25.30 -9.19
CA GLN A 244 -5.93 -26.02 -10.43
C GLN A 244 -5.17 -27.33 -10.20
N ASP A 245 -4.52 -27.46 -9.04
CA ASP A 245 -3.78 -28.65 -8.60
C ASP A 245 -4.31 -29.13 -7.24
N ASP A 246 -3.59 -30.04 -6.58
CA ASP A 246 -3.92 -30.47 -5.22
C ASP A 246 -3.94 -29.30 -4.22
N GLU A 247 -4.76 -29.44 -3.18
CA GLU A 247 -5.02 -28.38 -2.20
C GLU A 247 -3.75 -27.97 -1.43
N HIS A 248 -2.83 -28.90 -1.17
CA HIS A 248 -1.60 -28.61 -0.43
C HIS A 248 -0.66 -27.74 -1.26
N SER A 249 -0.42 -28.12 -2.52
CA SER A 249 0.38 -27.33 -3.45
C SER A 249 -0.21 -25.94 -3.66
N PHE A 250 -1.54 -25.83 -3.75
CA PHE A 250 -2.24 -24.56 -3.87
C PHE A 250 -1.99 -23.63 -2.67
N LEU A 251 -2.14 -24.13 -1.44
CA LEU A 251 -1.91 -23.33 -0.22
C LEU A 251 -0.44 -22.97 -0.02
N ALA A 252 0.48 -23.89 -0.34
CA ALA A 252 1.91 -23.65 -0.27
C ALA A 252 2.32 -22.46 -1.14
N ARG A 253 1.78 -22.38 -2.38
CA ARG A 253 2.02 -21.25 -3.29
C ARG A 253 1.50 -19.92 -2.73
N ILE A 254 0.32 -19.92 -2.11
CA ILE A 254 -0.24 -18.71 -1.48
C ILE A 254 0.64 -18.26 -0.31
N SER A 255 1.06 -19.20 0.55
CA SER A 255 1.95 -18.91 1.67
C SER A 255 3.29 -18.34 1.18
N GLN A 256 3.92 -18.97 0.18
CA GLN A 256 5.14 -18.48 -0.45
C GLN A 256 4.97 -17.05 -1.00
N GLN A 257 3.86 -16.77 -1.67
CA GLN A 257 3.61 -15.44 -2.23
C GLN A 257 3.51 -14.36 -1.14
N LEU A 258 2.79 -14.65 -0.05
CA LEU A 258 2.65 -13.71 1.07
C LEU A 258 3.98 -13.48 1.80
N LEU A 259 4.84 -14.49 1.88
CA LEU A 259 6.11 -14.39 2.58
C LEU A 259 7.22 -13.74 1.74
N LEU A 260 7.33 -14.08 0.45
CA LEU A 260 8.45 -13.67 -0.40
C LEU A 260 8.16 -12.45 -1.26
N LYS A 261 6.90 -12.26 -1.70
CA LYS A 261 6.52 -11.27 -2.71
C LYS A 261 5.56 -10.20 -2.20
N ARG A 262 5.24 -10.21 -0.90
CA ARG A 262 4.47 -9.15 -0.23
C ARG A 262 5.29 -8.50 0.88
N THR A 263 5.06 -7.21 1.06
CA THR A 263 5.66 -6.47 2.15
C THR A 263 5.07 -6.92 3.48
N ILE A 264 5.93 -7.45 4.34
CA ILE A 264 5.60 -7.85 5.71
C ILE A 264 6.25 -6.91 6.72
N SER A 265 6.44 -5.62 6.42
CA SER A 265 7.16 -4.67 7.29
C SER A 265 6.25 -3.69 8.06
N HIS A 266 4.93 -3.72 7.84
CA HIS A 266 4.02 -2.78 8.50
C HIS A 266 3.62 -3.20 9.92
N GLU A 267 3.24 -2.21 10.74
CA GLU A 267 3.04 -2.37 12.19
C GLU A 267 1.89 -3.31 12.59
N HIS A 268 0.78 -3.30 11.88
CA HIS A 268 -0.39 -4.10 12.24
C HIS A 268 -0.36 -5.45 11.51
N LEU A 269 -0.38 -6.53 12.28
CA LEU A 269 -0.21 -7.89 11.78
C LEU A 269 -1.40 -8.79 12.08
N ALA A 270 -1.75 -9.60 11.09
CA ALA A 270 -2.53 -10.82 11.28
C ALA A 270 -1.72 -12.01 10.74
N ILE A 271 -1.50 -13.01 11.58
CA ILE A 271 -0.72 -14.20 11.29
C ILE A 271 -1.63 -15.41 11.41
N PHE A 272 -1.67 -16.22 10.36
CA PHE A 272 -2.45 -17.44 10.28
C PHE A 272 -1.50 -18.60 9.99
N VAL A 273 -1.56 -19.64 10.83
CA VAL A 273 -0.84 -20.90 10.64
C VAL A 273 -1.87 -22.01 10.49
N SER A 274 -1.93 -22.59 9.29
CA SER A 274 -3.03 -23.48 8.89
C SER A 274 -2.51 -24.66 8.08
N ALA A 275 -3.03 -25.86 8.35
CA ALA A 275 -2.64 -27.09 7.68
C ALA A 275 -3.35 -27.33 6.34
N ASN A 276 -4.55 -26.77 6.21
CA ASN A 276 -5.41 -26.93 5.04
C ASN A 276 -6.33 -25.71 4.88
N ARG A 277 -7.06 -25.68 3.77
CA ARG A 277 -7.87 -24.52 3.38
C ARG A 277 -9.05 -24.35 4.31
N ALA A 278 -9.64 -25.44 4.77
CA ALA A 278 -10.76 -25.41 5.72
C ALA A 278 -10.36 -24.75 7.05
N GLN A 279 -9.18 -25.08 7.58
CA GLN A 279 -8.66 -24.47 8.79
C GLN A 279 -8.33 -22.99 8.58
N LEU A 280 -7.68 -22.63 7.46
CA LEU A 280 -7.42 -21.22 7.13
C LEU A 280 -8.71 -20.43 7.03
N GLN A 281 -9.71 -20.97 6.35
CA GLN A 281 -11.04 -20.38 6.19
C GLN A 281 -11.72 -20.14 7.54
N GLN A 282 -11.69 -21.14 8.44
CA GLN A 282 -12.21 -21.00 9.79
C GLN A 282 -11.48 -19.90 10.59
N GLN A 283 -10.15 -19.85 10.52
CA GLN A 283 -9.36 -18.82 11.22
C GLN A 283 -9.64 -17.42 10.66
N LEU A 284 -9.81 -17.28 9.35
CA LEU A 284 -10.21 -16.01 8.71
C LEU A 284 -11.60 -15.58 9.20
N ASP A 285 -12.58 -16.49 9.24
CA ASP A 285 -13.93 -16.16 9.71
C ASP A 285 -13.94 -15.80 11.21
N LEU A 286 -13.12 -16.46 12.04
CA LEU A 286 -12.95 -16.11 13.47
C LEU A 286 -12.27 -14.75 13.66
N PHE A 287 -11.27 -14.42 12.84
CA PHE A 287 -10.66 -13.08 12.83
C PHE A 287 -11.70 -12.00 12.54
N LEU A 288 -12.58 -12.23 11.56
CA LEU A 288 -13.65 -11.27 11.21
C LEU A 288 -14.67 -11.11 12.35
N GLN A 289 -14.89 -12.16 13.14
CA GLN A 289 -15.70 -12.14 14.36
C GLN A 289 -14.97 -11.59 15.59
N LYS A 290 -13.70 -11.17 15.44
CA LYS A 290 -12.81 -10.73 16.54
C LYS A 290 -12.63 -11.78 17.64
N GLN A 291 -12.65 -13.05 17.27
CA GLN A 291 -12.40 -14.18 18.16
C GLN A 291 -10.96 -14.69 18.01
N SER A 292 -10.44 -15.32 19.07
CA SER A 292 -9.10 -15.92 19.07
C SER A 292 -9.19 -17.44 18.91
N THR A 293 -8.17 -18.03 18.29
CA THR A 293 -8.02 -19.49 18.14
C THR A 293 -6.54 -19.83 17.97
N PRO A 294 -6.08 -21.03 18.35
CA PRO A 294 -4.72 -21.46 18.07
C PRO A 294 -4.37 -21.34 16.57
N GLY A 295 -3.18 -20.79 16.29
CA GLY A 295 -2.71 -20.50 14.94
C GLY A 295 -3.27 -19.22 14.31
N LEU A 296 -4.11 -18.46 15.03
CA LEU A 296 -4.48 -17.09 14.67
C LEU A 296 -3.88 -16.11 15.69
N LEU A 297 -3.07 -15.17 15.22
CA LEU A 297 -2.56 -14.09 16.04
C LEU A 297 -2.77 -12.72 15.37
N VAL A 298 -3.34 -11.78 16.13
CA VAL A 298 -3.41 -10.37 15.76
C VAL A 298 -2.52 -9.60 16.72
N THR A 299 -1.54 -8.88 16.20
CA THR A 299 -0.57 -8.14 17.02
C THR A 299 -0.20 -6.82 16.38
N LYS A 300 0.39 -5.94 17.19
CA LYS A 300 0.99 -4.68 16.74
C LYS A 300 2.47 -4.70 17.06
N ARG A 301 3.29 -4.34 16.09
CA ARG A 301 4.73 -4.19 16.28
C ARG A 301 5.04 -2.96 17.11
N VAL A 302 6.12 -3.10 17.88
CA VAL A 302 6.70 -2.00 18.65
C VAL A 302 7.79 -1.29 17.84
N SER A 303 8.42 -1.96 16.86
CA SER A 303 9.52 -1.44 16.05
C SER A 303 9.46 -1.93 14.59
N SER A 304 10.06 -1.16 13.68
CA SER A 304 10.24 -1.52 12.27
C SER A 304 11.48 -2.40 12.02
N ASN A 305 12.41 -2.48 12.98
CA ASN A 305 13.62 -3.29 12.86
C ASN A 305 13.36 -4.73 13.31
N CYS A 306 14.16 -5.69 12.79
CA CYS A 306 14.15 -7.04 13.35
C CYS A 306 14.64 -6.98 14.82
N PRO A 307 13.92 -7.63 15.75
CA PRO A 307 14.27 -7.62 17.16
C PRO A 307 15.56 -8.39 17.39
N ARG A 308 16.39 -7.93 18.34
CA ARG A 308 17.52 -8.68 18.88
C ARG A 308 17.01 -9.75 19.82
N ILE A 309 17.23 -11.01 19.48
CA ILE A 309 16.60 -12.15 20.16
C ILE A 309 17.55 -12.73 21.21
N CYS A 310 17.07 -12.96 22.43
CA CYS A 310 17.72 -13.78 23.43
C CYS A 310 17.24 -15.22 23.31
N PHE A 311 18.15 -16.18 23.13
CA PHE A 311 17.80 -17.60 23.28
C PHE A 311 17.87 -17.99 24.75
N VAL A 312 16.74 -18.47 25.28
CA VAL A 312 16.59 -18.90 26.67
C VAL A 312 16.52 -20.42 26.71
N PHE A 313 17.48 -21.05 27.37
CA PHE A 313 17.57 -22.50 27.54
C PHE A 313 17.02 -22.93 28.90
N SER A 314 15.86 -23.58 28.90
CA SER A 314 15.17 -24.02 30.12
C SER A 314 15.86 -25.19 30.83
N GLY A 315 15.62 -25.33 32.14
CA GLY A 315 16.13 -26.45 32.93
C GLY A 315 15.26 -27.71 32.86
N GLN A 316 15.47 -28.63 33.79
CA GLN A 316 14.66 -29.85 33.95
C GLN A 316 13.26 -29.53 34.51
N GLY A 317 12.24 -30.22 34.01
CA GLY A 317 10.82 -29.99 34.32
C GLY A 317 9.89 -30.05 33.10
N PRO A 318 10.21 -29.40 31.95
CA PRO A 318 9.29 -29.31 30.82
C PRO A 318 9.27 -30.57 29.92
N GLN A 319 10.20 -31.51 30.11
CA GLN A 319 10.31 -32.71 29.31
C GLN A 319 9.04 -33.57 29.35
N TRP A 320 8.70 -34.22 28.24
CA TRP A 320 7.59 -35.17 28.16
C TRP A 320 7.78 -36.17 27.03
N TRP A 321 7.04 -37.28 27.07
CA TRP A 321 7.32 -38.48 26.27
C TRP A 321 7.22 -38.25 24.75
N ALA A 322 6.44 -37.26 24.31
CA ALA A 322 6.22 -36.97 22.89
C ALA A 322 6.81 -35.64 22.42
N MET A 323 7.71 -35.02 23.21
CA MET A 323 8.36 -33.78 22.80
C MET A 323 9.24 -33.95 21.56
N GLY A 324 9.10 -33.02 20.60
CA GLY A 324 9.88 -32.95 19.36
C GLY A 324 9.51 -33.99 18.31
N ARG A 325 8.46 -34.79 18.49
CA ARG A 325 8.12 -35.87 17.54
C ARG A 325 7.61 -35.33 16.21
N GLU A 326 6.80 -34.28 16.24
CA GLU A 326 6.23 -33.68 15.03
C GLU A 326 7.34 -32.99 14.23
N LEU A 327 8.22 -32.24 14.91
CA LEU A 327 9.39 -31.63 14.27
C LEU A 327 10.40 -32.67 13.77
N TYR A 328 10.61 -33.78 14.48
CA TYR A 328 11.45 -34.87 13.99
C TYR A 328 10.90 -35.49 12.69
N SER A 329 9.59 -35.59 12.57
CA SER A 329 8.96 -36.10 11.35
C SER A 329 9.03 -35.09 10.19
N SER A 330 8.82 -33.80 10.47
CA SER A 330 8.58 -32.77 9.45
C SER A 330 9.79 -31.93 9.07
N GLU A 331 10.77 -31.76 9.96
CA GLU A 331 11.90 -30.84 9.79
C GLU A 331 13.24 -31.60 9.64
N PRO A 332 13.86 -31.61 8.43
CA PRO A 332 15.08 -32.39 8.17
C PRO A 332 16.27 -32.02 9.06
N VAL A 333 16.51 -30.72 9.30
CA VAL A 333 17.62 -30.22 10.14
C VAL A 333 17.43 -30.67 11.59
N PHE A 334 16.20 -30.56 12.11
CA PHE A 334 15.87 -30.99 13.46
C PHE A 334 16.10 -32.50 13.62
N ARG A 335 15.60 -33.30 12.67
CA ARG A 335 15.78 -34.76 12.65
C ARG A 335 17.25 -35.17 12.66
N GLN A 336 18.05 -34.61 11.76
CA GLN A 336 19.48 -34.92 11.65
C GLN A 336 20.23 -34.58 12.94
N CYS A 337 19.91 -33.44 13.57
CA CYS A 337 20.50 -33.03 14.83
C CYS A 337 20.17 -34.02 15.97
N ILE A 338 18.91 -34.44 16.10
CA ILE A 338 18.50 -35.42 17.12
C ILE A 338 19.20 -36.76 16.92
N GLN A 339 19.30 -37.25 15.67
CA GLN A 339 19.97 -38.51 15.35
C GLN A 339 21.44 -38.50 15.78
N GLN A 340 22.19 -37.45 15.42
CA GLN A 340 23.61 -37.34 15.76
C GLN A 340 23.84 -37.21 17.27
N ILE A 341 23.05 -36.39 17.97
CA ILE A 341 23.15 -36.28 19.43
C ILE A 341 22.88 -37.63 20.09
N SER A 342 21.87 -38.37 19.60
CA SER A 342 21.58 -39.71 20.10
C SER A 342 22.74 -40.69 19.85
N GLU A 343 23.41 -40.63 18.70
CA GLU A 343 24.59 -41.45 18.41
C GLU A 343 25.75 -41.16 19.37
N GLU A 344 26.02 -39.89 19.68
CA GLU A 344 27.03 -39.52 20.67
C GLU A 344 26.69 -40.03 22.08
N PHE A 345 25.41 -39.98 22.47
CA PHE A 345 24.98 -40.57 23.74
C PHE A 345 25.12 -42.10 23.76
N ILE A 346 24.82 -42.79 22.66
CA ILE A 346 25.04 -44.26 22.55
C ILE A 346 26.53 -44.60 22.74
N LYS A 347 27.43 -43.82 22.12
CA LYS A 347 28.89 -44.03 22.24
C LYS A 347 29.35 -43.89 23.69
N ILE A 348 28.95 -42.83 24.38
CA ILE A 348 29.43 -42.55 25.75
C ILE A 348 28.79 -43.47 26.81
N ASN A 349 27.54 -43.88 26.61
CA ASN A 349 26.83 -44.75 27.56
C ASN A 349 27.06 -46.25 27.31
N GLY A 350 27.87 -46.62 26.31
CA GLY A 350 28.17 -48.01 25.98
C GLY A 350 26.96 -48.81 25.45
N GLY A 351 25.94 -48.13 24.92
CA GLY A 351 24.69 -48.73 24.46
C GLY A 351 23.68 -49.05 25.57
N GLU A 352 23.86 -48.56 26.80
CA GLU A 352 22.93 -48.78 27.93
C GLU A 352 21.51 -48.28 27.62
N PHE A 353 21.40 -47.17 26.90
CA PHE A 353 20.12 -46.66 26.41
C PHE A 353 20.26 -45.96 25.06
N ASN A 354 19.17 -45.93 24.30
CA ASN A 354 19.05 -45.19 23.05
C ASN A 354 18.11 -44.00 23.28
N LEU A 355 18.68 -42.78 23.23
CA LEU A 355 17.94 -41.55 23.47
C LEU A 355 16.83 -41.33 22.43
N LEU A 356 17.11 -41.60 21.16
CA LEU A 356 16.14 -41.51 20.07
C LEU A 356 14.93 -42.41 20.32
N SER A 357 15.15 -43.64 20.77
CA SER A 357 14.06 -44.58 21.09
C SER A 357 13.18 -44.07 22.23
N GLU A 358 13.77 -43.52 23.30
CA GLU A 358 13.04 -42.94 24.43
C GLU A 358 12.16 -41.75 24.03
N MET A 359 12.62 -40.92 23.09
CA MET A 359 11.97 -39.68 22.67
C MET A 359 10.94 -39.89 21.54
N ILE A 360 11.24 -40.75 20.57
CA ILE A 360 10.49 -40.83 19.31
C ILE A 360 9.63 -42.11 19.22
N GLU A 361 10.16 -43.25 19.67
CA GLU A 361 9.53 -44.56 19.42
C GLU A 361 8.61 -45.00 20.55
N LYS A 362 9.04 -44.87 21.81
CA LYS A 362 8.33 -45.42 22.97
C LYS A 362 7.00 -44.72 23.26
N THR A 363 6.02 -45.42 23.83
CA THR A 363 4.77 -44.80 24.29
C THR A 363 4.95 -44.07 25.63
N GLU A 364 3.94 -43.31 26.07
CA GLU A 364 3.93 -42.64 27.39
C GLU A 364 4.23 -43.59 28.56
N LYS A 365 3.75 -44.85 28.47
CA LYS A 365 3.94 -45.85 29.53
C LYS A 365 5.32 -46.47 29.54
N GLU A 366 6.03 -46.46 28.41
CA GLU A 366 7.32 -47.13 28.24
C GLU A 366 8.49 -46.15 28.33
N SER A 367 8.26 -44.89 27.99
CA SER A 367 9.29 -43.85 27.96
C SER A 367 9.77 -43.50 29.37
N ARG A 368 11.08 -43.53 29.55
CA ARG A 368 11.77 -43.11 30.78
C ARG A 368 12.20 -41.65 30.74
N VAL A 369 11.59 -40.82 29.89
CA VAL A 369 12.00 -39.41 29.72
C VAL A 369 11.94 -38.58 31.01
N ASN A 370 11.25 -39.06 32.06
CA ASN A 370 11.21 -38.40 33.37
C ASN A 370 12.35 -38.83 34.31
N ASP A 371 13.05 -39.92 34.00
CA ASP A 371 14.24 -40.34 34.74
C ASP A 371 15.36 -39.35 34.45
N THR A 372 16.02 -38.84 35.49
CA THR A 372 16.98 -37.72 35.36
C THR A 372 18.11 -38.00 34.37
N ASN A 373 18.59 -39.26 34.31
CA ASN A 373 19.62 -39.70 33.37
C ASN A 373 19.18 -39.70 31.90
N ILE A 374 17.88 -39.68 31.60
CA ILE A 374 17.31 -39.56 30.25
C ILE A 374 16.76 -38.15 30.00
N ALA A 375 16.12 -37.55 31.01
CA ALA A 375 15.48 -36.24 30.94
C ALA A 375 16.46 -35.13 30.48
N GLN A 376 17.65 -35.06 31.09
CA GLN A 376 18.63 -34.02 30.76
C GLN A 376 19.24 -34.21 29.36
N PRO A 377 19.69 -35.42 28.95
CA PRO A 377 20.04 -35.68 27.55
C PRO A 377 18.93 -35.32 26.56
N ALA A 378 17.68 -35.67 26.86
CA ALA A 378 16.55 -35.41 25.97
C ALA A 378 16.27 -33.90 25.83
N LEU A 379 16.34 -33.15 26.94
CA LEU A 379 16.23 -31.69 26.92
C LEU A 379 17.36 -31.05 26.13
N PHE A 380 18.61 -31.47 26.36
CA PHE A 380 19.76 -31.01 25.59
C PHE A 380 19.56 -31.25 24.08
N ALA A 381 19.13 -32.46 23.69
CA ALA A 381 18.88 -32.80 22.30
C ALA A 381 17.80 -31.90 21.65
N ILE A 382 16.65 -31.72 22.32
CA ILE A 382 15.57 -30.83 21.83
C ILE A 382 16.06 -29.38 21.70
N GLN A 383 16.72 -28.86 22.73
CA GLN A 383 17.17 -27.47 22.76
C GLN A 383 18.19 -27.17 21.66
N VAL A 384 19.15 -28.06 21.46
CA VAL A 384 20.16 -27.94 20.40
C VAL A 384 19.53 -28.09 19.03
N ALA A 385 18.61 -29.04 18.84
CA ALA A 385 17.90 -29.23 17.57
C ALA A 385 16.99 -28.04 17.21
N LEU A 386 16.34 -27.40 18.20
CA LEU A 386 15.61 -26.16 18.02
C LEU A 386 16.53 -25.01 17.59
N ALA A 387 17.67 -24.84 18.26
CA ALA A 387 18.67 -23.84 17.88
C ALA A 387 19.20 -24.07 16.45
N ALA A 388 19.50 -25.32 16.09
CA ALA A 388 19.95 -25.73 14.76
C ALA A 388 18.92 -25.37 13.68
N LEU A 389 17.65 -25.66 13.94
CA LEU A 389 16.57 -25.32 13.03
C LEU A 389 16.45 -23.80 12.82
N LEU A 390 16.48 -23.02 13.91
CA LEU A 390 16.39 -21.56 13.84
C LEU A 390 17.57 -20.93 13.12
N VAL A 391 18.80 -21.37 13.40
CA VAL A 391 20.01 -20.88 12.73
C VAL A 391 19.98 -21.24 11.23
N SER A 392 19.46 -22.42 10.87
CA SER A 392 19.27 -22.79 9.45
C SER A 392 18.31 -21.86 8.70
N TRP A 393 17.41 -21.20 9.42
CA TRP A 393 16.52 -20.16 8.91
C TRP A 393 17.11 -18.74 9.04
N GLN A 394 18.40 -18.60 9.33
CA GLN A 394 19.09 -17.33 9.59
C GLN A 394 18.58 -16.56 10.83
N ILE A 395 17.97 -17.26 11.79
CA ILE A 395 17.54 -16.70 13.07
C ILE A 395 18.63 -16.96 14.10
N SER A 396 19.47 -15.97 14.34
CA SER A 396 20.59 -16.04 15.30
C SER A 396 20.32 -15.22 16.57
N PRO A 397 20.76 -15.69 17.75
CA PRO A 397 20.63 -14.95 18.99
C PRO A 397 21.61 -13.78 19.06
N SER A 398 21.18 -12.69 19.70
CA SER A 398 22.04 -11.58 20.14
C SER A 398 22.56 -11.77 21.58
N ALA A 399 21.92 -12.65 22.35
CA ALA A 399 22.36 -13.08 23.68
C ALA A 399 21.85 -14.51 23.94
N ILE A 400 22.55 -15.24 24.81
CA ILE A 400 22.15 -16.57 25.28
C ILE A 400 22.08 -16.56 26.80
N VAL A 401 21.01 -17.10 27.35
CA VAL A 401 20.85 -17.34 28.79
C VAL A 401 20.31 -18.73 29.04
N SER A 402 20.66 -19.31 30.16
CA SER A 402 20.23 -20.65 30.55
C SER A 402 19.55 -20.67 31.91
N HIS A 403 18.99 -21.82 32.28
CA HIS A 403 18.52 -22.13 33.63
C HIS A 403 18.94 -23.55 33.98
N SER A 404 19.77 -23.73 35.03
CA SER A 404 20.13 -25.05 35.55
C SER A 404 20.69 -25.99 34.44
N ALA A 405 19.97 -27.07 34.13
CA ALA A 405 20.31 -28.07 33.10
C ALA A 405 20.14 -27.58 31.64
N GLY A 406 19.70 -26.34 31.42
CA GLY A 406 19.77 -25.71 30.10
C GLY A 406 21.16 -25.16 29.78
N GLU A 407 22.05 -25.05 30.78
CA GLU A 407 23.36 -24.43 30.61
C GLU A 407 24.30 -25.24 29.71
N GLN A 408 24.12 -26.55 29.63
CA GLN A 408 24.88 -27.41 28.73
C GLN A 408 24.58 -27.10 27.27
N ALA A 409 23.30 -26.89 26.92
CA ALA A 409 22.90 -26.49 25.57
C ALA A 409 23.37 -25.05 25.28
N ALA A 410 23.21 -24.12 26.22
CA ALA A 410 23.69 -22.75 26.07
C ALA A 410 25.22 -22.67 25.85
N ALA A 411 26.01 -23.47 26.57
CA ALA A 411 27.46 -23.53 26.41
C ALA A 411 27.87 -24.09 25.04
N PHE A 412 27.17 -25.12 24.55
CA PHE A 412 27.41 -25.65 23.20
C PHE A 412 27.07 -24.62 22.11
N ILE A 413 25.88 -24.00 22.18
CA ILE A 413 25.40 -23.05 21.18
C ILE A 413 26.22 -21.75 21.16
N SER A 414 26.71 -21.30 22.31
CA SER A 414 27.65 -20.16 22.39
C SER A 414 29.07 -20.49 21.93
N GLY A 415 29.38 -21.76 21.67
CA GLY A 415 30.70 -22.23 21.22
C GLY A 415 31.76 -22.29 22.31
N ARG A 416 31.35 -22.44 23.58
CA ARG A 416 32.26 -22.65 24.73
C ARG A 416 32.72 -24.09 24.88
N VAL A 417 31.95 -25.04 24.35
CA VAL A 417 32.26 -26.47 24.37
C VAL A 417 31.89 -27.09 23.03
N SER A 418 32.62 -28.12 22.62
CA SER A 418 32.30 -28.97 21.47
C SER A 418 31.11 -29.87 21.77
N LEU A 419 30.52 -30.48 20.73
CA LEU A 419 29.43 -31.44 20.93
C LEU A 419 29.85 -32.60 21.83
N ASN A 420 31.06 -33.14 21.64
CA ASN A 420 31.55 -34.25 22.43
C ASN A 420 31.73 -33.86 23.92
N GLU A 421 32.31 -32.69 24.19
CA GLU A 421 32.42 -32.15 25.55
C GLU A 421 31.04 -31.92 26.18
N ALA A 422 30.09 -31.33 25.44
CA ALA A 422 28.73 -31.11 25.92
C ALA A 422 28.03 -32.43 26.28
N VAL A 423 28.13 -33.46 25.42
CA VAL A 423 27.58 -34.79 25.69
C VAL A 423 28.22 -35.42 26.93
N ARG A 424 29.55 -35.28 27.11
CA ARG A 424 30.25 -35.72 28.32
C ARG A 424 29.74 -35.01 29.57
N ILE A 425 29.56 -33.70 29.52
CA ILE A 425 29.03 -32.91 30.64
C ILE A 425 27.61 -33.39 30.99
N VAL A 426 26.72 -33.47 30.00
CA VAL A 426 25.31 -33.85 30.19
C VAL A 426 25.21 -35.29 30.71
N TYR A 427 25.91 -36.24 30.11
CA TYR A 427 25.90 -37.65 30.51
C TYR A 427 26.38 -37.84 31.95
N ASN A 428 27.53 -37.25 32.30
CA ASN A 428 28.07 -37.38 33.65
C ASN A 428 27.19 -36.68 34.69
N ARG A 429 26.69 -35.47 34.39
CA ARG A 429 25.75 -34.77 35.27
C ARG A 429 24.49 -35.60 35.52
N SER A 430 23.83 -36.04 34.45
CA SER A 430 22.51 -36.65 34.51
C SER A 430 22.55 -38.00 35.22
N ARG A 431 23.53 -38.86 34.92
CA ARG A 431 23.68 -40.19 35.54
C ARG A 431 23.99 -40.08 37.03
N LEU A 432 24.87 -39.14 37.42
CA LEU A 432 25.28 -38.97 38.80
C LEU A 432 24.16 -38.38 39.66
N GLN A 433 23.45 -37.40 39.12
CA GLN A 433 22.26 -36.88 39.76
C GLN A 433 21.14 -37.92 39.88
N HIS A 434 20.98 -38.80 38.89
CA HIS A 434 20.00 -39.88 38.93
C HIS A 434 20.28 -40.91 40.04
N ARG A 435 21.55 -41.18 40.39
CA ARG A 435 21.90 -42.05 41.52
C ARG A 435 21.33 -41.57 42.85
N ASN A 436 21.09 -40.27 42.98
CA ASN A 436 20.52 -39.66 44.18
C ASN A 436 18.97 -39.72 44.21
N THR A 437 18.35 -40.18 43.13
CA THR A 437 16.89 -40.35 43.06
C THR A 437 16.45 -41.40 44.08
N ARG A 438 15.34 -41.13 44.79
CA ARG A 438 14.75 -41.94 45.88
C ARG A 438 15.35 -41.76 47.29
N GLN A 439 16.18 -40.75 47.51
CA GLN A 439 16.74 -40.45 48.86
C GLN A 439 15.95 -39.39 49.65
N GLY A 440 14.65 -39.23 49.35
CA GLY A 440 13.78 -38.29 50.07
C GLY A 440 14.09 -36.82 49.79
N GLY A 441 14.47 -36.46 48.56
CA GLY A 441 14.66 -35.07 48.13
C GLY A 441 13.42 -34.49 47.45
N ARG A 442 13.10 -33.22 47.74
CA ARG A 442 12.00 -32.48 47.09
C ARG A 442 12.39 -31.06 46.73
N MET A 443 11.62 -30.49 45.81
CA MET A 443 11.72 -29.09 45.40
C MET A 443 10.34 -28.42 45.40
N LEU A 444 10.29 -27.19 45.88
CA LEU A 444 9.07 -26.38 46.01
C LEU A 444 9.32 -25.00 45.40
N ALA A 445 8.60 -24.64 44.35
CA ALA A 445 8.56 -23.28 43.83
C ALA A 445 7.68 -22.42 44.75
N VAL A 446 8.14 -21.23 45.13
CA VAL A 446 7.46 -20.31 46.06
C VAL A 446 7.52 -18.89 45.50
N ALA A 447 6.37 -18.23 45.39
CA ALA A 447 6.27 -16.84 44.94
C ALA A 447 6.53 -15.85 46.09
N MET A 448 7.77 -15.84 46.59
CA MET A 448 8.26 -14.93 47.62
C MET A 448 9.65 -14.42 47.24
N ASN A 449 10.06 -13.29 47.84
CA ASN A 449 11.39 -12.77 47.61
C ASN A 449 12.46 -13.59 48.35
N GLU A 450 13.72 -13.52 47.90
CA GLU A 450 14.83 -14.30 48.48
C GLU A 450 15.03 -14.02 49.98
N GLN A 451 14.97 -12.74 50.38
CA GLN A 451 15.28 -12.31 51.74
C GLN A 451 14.19 -12.73 52.75
N GLU A 452 12.92 -12.58 52.39
CA GLU A 452 11.75 -13.01 53.16
C GLU A 452 11.79 -14.51 53.42
N VAL A 453 12.18 -15.30 52.42
CA VAL A 453 12.32 -16.75 52.55
C VAL A 453 13.46 -17.10 53.49
N ARG A 454 14.61 -16.41 53.40
CA ARG A 454 15.73 -16.59 54.33
C ARG A 454 15.31 -16.27 55.77
N ASP A 455 14.67 -15.13 55.98
CA ASP A 455 14.35 -14.61 57.31
C ASP A 455 13.18 -15.36 57.97
N SER A 456 12.16 -15.74 57.19
CA SER A 456 10.89 -16.26 57.72
C SER A 456 10.78 -17.78 57.68
N LEU A 457 11.46 -18.45 56.74
CA LEU A 457 11.29 -19.89 56.50
C LEU A 457 12.55 -20.72 56.76
N LEU A 458 13.73 -20.19 56.45
CA LEU A 458 14.95 -20.99 56.46
C LEU A 458 15.83 -20.80 57.71
N LYS A 459 15.56 -19.78 58.53
CA LYS A 459 16.36 -19.44 59.70
C LYS A 459 16.49 -20.63 60.66
N GLY A 460 17.71 -21.15 60.82
CA GLY A 460 18.05 -22.29 61.69
C GLY A 460 17.91 -23.68 61.05
N ILE A 461 17.42 -23.78 59.81
CA ILE A 461 17.26 -25.03 59.06
C ILE A 461 18.01 -25.02 57.71
N GLU A 462 18.96 -24.10 57.52
CA GLU A 462 19.70 -23.88 56.26
C GLU A 462 20.51 -25.10 55.81
N HIS A 463 20.80 -26.02 56.74
CA HIS A 463 21.50 -27.28 56.49
C HIS A 463 20.58 -28.40 55.95
N LEU A 464 19.25 -28.23 56.03
CA LEU A 464 18.24 -29.19 55.57
C LEU A 464 17.52 -28.74 54.30
N VAL A 465 17.46 -27.42 54.04
CA VAL A 465 16.83 -26.83 52.86
C VAL A 465 17.67 -25.65 52.35
N CYS A 466 17.92 -25.66 51.05
CA CYS A 466 18.61 -24.60 50.31
C CYS A 466 17.63 -23.82 49.42
N ILE A 467 17.96 -22.56 49.12
CA ILE A 467 17.38 -21.86 47.97
C ILE A 467 18.11 -22.37 46.73
N ALA A 468 17.44 -23.23 45.96
CA ALA A 468 17.98 -23.83 44.75
C ALA A 468 17.98 -22.88 43.56
N GLY A 469 17.05 -21.92 43.52
CA GLY A 469 17.00 -20.93 42.45
C GLY A 469 16.31 -19.65 42.86
N VAL A 470 16.84 -18.53 42.40
CA VAL A 470 16.23 -17.20 42.46
C VAL A 470 15.84 -16.86 41.02
N ASN A 471 14.59 -17.15 40.66
CA ASN A 471 14.12 -17.06 39.28
C ASN A 471 13.70 -15.64 38.90
N SER A 472 13.18 -14.87 39.86
CA SER A 472 12.80 -13.48 39.69
C SER A 472 12.83 -12.76 41.05
N PRO A 473 12.61 -11.43 41.09
CA PRO A 473 12.49 -10.69 42.35
C PRO A 473 11.39 -11.20 43.30
N ARG A 474 10.44 -12.00 42.80
CA ARG A 474 9.27 -12.51 43.53
C ARG A 474 9.11 -14.03 43.44
N SER A 475 10.10 -14.75 42.92
CA SER A 475 10.01 -16.19 42.69
C SER A 475 11.32 -16.88 43.04
N VAL A 476 11.24 -17.78 44.03
CA VAL A 476 12.34 -18.66 44.42
C VAL A 476 11.93 -20.12 44.34
N THR A 477 12.92 -21.01 44.28
CA THR A 477 12.73 -22.46 44.38
C THR A 477 13.51 -22.99 45.56
N LEU A 478 12.83 -23.63 46.49
CA LEU A 478 13.40 -24.32 47.64
C LEU A 478 13.73 -25.76 47.27
N SER A 479 14.82 -26.29 47.82
CA SER A 479 15.22 -27.67 47.62
C SER A 479 15.90 -28.25 48.84
N GLY A 480 15.49 -29.45 49.25
CA GLY A 480 16.08 -30.12 50.39
C GLY A 480 15.36 -31.41 50.76
N ASP A 481 15.44 -31.75 52.04
CA ASP A 481 14.86 -32.98 52.57
C ASP A 481 13.32 -32.92 52.54
N GLU A 482 12.69 -34.02 52.11
CA GLU A 482 11.25 -34.12 51.83
C GLU A 482 10.39 -33.67 53.02
N LYS A 483 10.68 -34.19 54.22
CA LYS A 483 9.94 -33.84 55.43
C LYS A 483 10.01 -32.35 55.75
N THR A 484 11.17 -31.73 55.58
CA THR A 484 11.35 -30.30 55.84
C THR A 484 10.65 -29.44 54.78
N ILE A 485 10.65 -29.88 53.52
CA ILE A 485 9.84 -29.23 52.47
C ILE A 485 8.34 -29.34 52.76
N ASP A 486 7.87 -30.50 53.25
CA ASP A 486 6.47 -30.69 53.67
C ASP A 486 6.10 -29.74 54.83
N GLU A 487 6.98 -29.59 55.83
CA GLU A 487 6.80 -28.65 56.94
C GLU A 487 6.73 -27.19 56.45
N ILE A 488 7.66 -26.78 55.58
CA ILE A 488 7.65 -25.43 54.98
C ILE A 488 6.37 -25.20 54.17
N GLU A 489 5.91 -26.17 53.39
CA GLU A 489 4.65 -26.06 52.66
C GLU A 489 3.45 -25.91 53.60
N GLY A 490 3.46 -26.62 54.74
CA GLY A 490 2.48 -26.45 55.82
C GLY A 490 2.48 -25.03 56.39
N ILE A 491 3.67 -24.51 56.74
CA ILE A 491 3.85 -23.14 57.23
C ILE A 491 3.34 -22.12 56.21
N LEU A 492 3.72 -22.26 54.94
CA LEU A 492 3.25 -21.41 53.86
C LEU A 492 1.72 -21.49 53.68
N THR A 493 1.11 -22.64 53.92
CA THR A 493 -0.36 -22.79 53.84
C THR A 493 -1.07 -22.08 54.98
N THR A 494 -0.51 -22.12 56.19
CA THR A 494 -1.14 -21.52 57.37
C THR A 494 -0.87 -20.02 57.48
N LEU A 495 0.39 -19.59 57.32
CA LEU A 495 0.82 -18.21 57.58
C LEU A 495 0.79 -17.32 56.33
N TYR A 496 0.92 -17.91 55.14
CA TYR A 496 0.99 -17.18 53.86
C TYR A 496 0.02 -17.75 52.80
N PRO A 497 -1.30 -17.83 53.10
CA PRO A 497 -2.24 -18.58 52.26
C PRO A 497 -2.39 -18.06 50.83
N THR A 498 -2.05 -16.78 50.58
CA THR A 498 -2.10 -16.14 49.26
C THR A 498 -0.83 -16.34 48.43
N VAL A 499 0.26 -16.81 49.02
CA VAL A 499 1.52 -17.07 48.31
C VAL A 499 1.36 -18.30 47.42
N PHE A 500 1.64 -18.12 46.12
CA PHE A 500 1.70 -19.23 45.19
C PHE A 500 2.82 -20.19 45.57
N LYS A 501 2.50 -21.48 45.60
CA LYS A 501 3.46 -22.56 45.84
C LYS A 501 3.12 -23.78 45.00
N ALA A 502 4.14 -24.43 44.46
CA ALA A 502 3.98 -25.60 43.62
C ALA A 502 5.14 -26.58 43.80
N ARG A 503 4.82 -27.84 44.13
CA ARG A 503 5.81 -28.92 44.11
C ARG A 503 6.26 -29.19 42.68
N LEU A 504 7.57 -29.21 42.46
CA LEU A 504 8.12 -29.60 41.16
C LEU A 504 8.04 -31.12 41.01
N ARG A 505 7.74 -31.60 39.80
CA ARG A 505 7.65 -33.04 39.48
C ARG A 505 9.04 -33.65 39.32
N ILE A 506 9.84 -33.56 40.36
CA ILE A 506 11.24 -33.95 40.41
C ILE A 506 11.46 -34.65 41.76
N GLU A 507 12.04 -35.85 41.73
CA GLU A 507 12.29 -36.65 42.94
C GLU A 507 13.66 -36.39 43.60
N ASN A 508 14.40 -35.43 43.05
CA ASN A 508 15.72 -35.01 43.50
C ASN A 508 15.67 -33.60 44.09
N ALA A 509 16.50 -33.35 45.11
CA ALA A 509 16.75 -32.02 45.64
C ALA A 509 17.96 -31.36 44.94
N PHE A 510 17.78 -30.88 43.69
CA PHE A 510 18.87 -30.23 42.94
C PHE A 510 19.33 -28.92 43.60
N HIS A 511 20.60 -28.55 43.38
CA HIS A 511 21.18 -27.31 43.91
C HIS A 511 21.13 -27.20 45.44
N SER A 512 21.24 -28.34 46.13
CA SER A 512 21.19 -28.46 47.59
C SER A 512 22.33 -29.33 48.11
N HIS A 513 22.46 -29.39 49.44
CA HIS A 513 23.38 -30.29 50.16
C HIS A 513 23.19 -31.77 49.80
N GLN A 514 22.04 -32.18 49.27
CA GLN A 514 21.88 -33.56 48.81
C GLN A 514 22.81 -33.90 47.65
N MET A 515 23.24 -32.91 46.84
CA MET A 515 24.19 -33.14 45.75
C MET A 515 25.61 -33.44 46.24
N ASP A 516 25.93 -33.16 47.51
CA ASP A 516 27.24 -33.46 48.11
C ASP A 516 27.40 -34.96 48.47
N ARG A 517 26.35 -35.78 48.28
CA ARG A 517 26.34 -37.21 48.60
C ARG A 517 26.92 -38.06 47.47
N PHE A 518 27.24 -39.32 47.78
CA PHE A 518 27.62 -40.36 46.82
C PHE A 518 28.82 -40.03 45.91
N GLY A 519 29.71 -39.13 46.34
CA GLY A 519 30.94 -38.80 45.61
C GLY A 519 30.70 -38.08 44.28
N ILE A 520 29.53 -37.43 44.08
CA ILE A 520 29.19 -36.76 42.82
C ILE A 520 30.23 -35.69 42.47
N ARG A 521 30.69 -34.93 43.47
CA ARG A 521 31.69 -33.87 43.28
C ARG A 521 32.99 -34.42 42.72
N GLU A 522 33.55 -35.42 43.39
CA GLU A 522 34.84 -36.01 43.05
C GLU A 522 34.79 -36.63 41.65
N GLU A 523 33.70 -37.32 41.33
CA GLU A 523 33.51 -37.93 40.01
C GLU A 523 33.32 -36.89 38.90
N ILE A 524 32.57 -35.80 39.14
CA ILE A 524 32.45 -34.68 38.18
C ILE A 524 33.80 -33.99 37.95
N LEU A 525 34.54 -33.70 39.02
CA LEU A 525 35.84 -33.04 38.92
C LEU A 525 36.85 -33.89 38.14
N SER A 526 36.83 -35.20 38.35
CA SER A 526 37.70 -36.16 37.65
C SER A 526 37.28 -36.36 36.19
N THR A 527 36.00 -36.63 35.92
CA THR A 527 35.54 -37.02 34.58
C THR A 527 35.53 -35.88 33.56
N LEU A 528 35.57 -34.63 34.04
CA LEU A 528 35.56 -33.42 33.22
C LEU A 528 36.86 -32.59 33.36
N GLU A 529 37.93 -33.15 33.94
CA GLU A 529 39.15 -32.40 34.28
C GLU A 529 39.87 -31.77 33.08
N ASP A 530 39.69 -32.33 31.89
CA ASP A 530 40.28 -31.90 30.63
C ASP A 530 39.46 -30.80 29.94
N ILE A 531 38.18 -30.64 30.31
CA ILE A 531 37.30 -29.62 29.74
C ILE A 531 37.72 -28.25 30.27
N ARG A 532 38.03 -27.32 29.35
CA ARG A 532 38.40 -25.94 29.68
C ARG A 532 37.24 -24.96 29.54
N GLY A 533 36.30 -25.22 28.63
CA GLY A 533 35.11 -24.37 28.47
C GLY A 533 35.41 -22.93 28.02
N LEU A 534 36.49 -22.74 27.27
CA LEU A 534 36.88 -21.47 26.68
C LEU A 534 36.32 -21.34 25.25
N PRO A 535 36.16 -20.13 24.71
CA PRO A 535 35.71 -19.95 23.32
C PRO A 535 36.59 -20.74 22.35
N LEU A 536 35.98 -21.57 21.50
CA LEU A 536 36.69 -22.40 20.55
C LEU A 536 37.13 -21.59 19.32
N GLU A 537 38.40 -21.74 18.91
CA GLU A 537 38.98 -21.05 17.74
C GLU A 537 38.39 -21.55 16.41
N ASN A 538 38.15 -22.86 16.29
CA ASN A 538 37.47 -23.47 15.15
C ASN A 538 35.97 -23.42 15.36
N LYS A 539 35.28 -22.53 14.63
CA LYS A 539 33.83 -22.36 14.69
C LYS A 539 33.04 -23.44 13.94
N GLN A 540 33.66 -24.11 12.97
CA GLN A 540 33.01 -25.15 12.18
C GLN A 540 32.96 -26.49 12.92
N GLU A 541 31.80 -26.79 13.51
CA GLU A 541 31.36 -28.16 13.79
C GLU A 541 30.11 -28.43 12.95
N MET A 542 29.76 -29.71 12.78
CA MET A 542 28.68 -30.17 11.92
C MET A 542 27.38 -29.42 12.27
N PHE A 543 26.84 -28.66 11.30
CA PHE A 543 25.67 -27.75 11.29
C PHE A 543 25.88 -26.23 11.47
N ASP A 544 27.09 -25.71 11.69
CA ASP A 544 27.36 -24.24 11.83
C ASP A 544 26.39 -23.53 12.80
N VAL A 545 25.88 -24.26 13.81
CA VAL A 545 24.86 -23.78 14.77
C VAL A 545 25.48 -22.89 15.85
N ARG A 546 26.80 -22.98 16.01
CA ARG A 546 27.51 -22.24 17.04
C ARG A 546 27.52 -20.78 16.67
N CYS A 547 26.82 -19.99 17.47
CA CYS A 547 26.73 -18.56 17.30
C CYS A 547 27.92 -17.92 18.01
N ALA A 548 29.10 -18.07 17.40
CA ALA A 548 30.34 -17.63 18.02
C ALA A 548 30.35 -16.10 18.21
N LEU A 549 30.86 -15.64 19.35
CA LEU A 549 30.86 -14.23 19.82
C LEU A 549 29.51 -13.73 20.36
N VAL A 550 28.50 -14.59 20.54
CA VAL A 550 27.28 -14.22 21.24
C VAL A 550 27.51 -14.21 22.77
N PRO A 551 27.16 -13.12 23.47
CA PRO A 551 27.24 -13.06 24.93
C PRO A 551 26.46 -14.18 25.62
N LEU A 552 27.14 -14.93 26.49
CA LEU A 552 26.55 -15.97 27.34
C LEU A 552 26.36 -15.41 28.75
N TYR A 553 25.14 -15.54 29.28
CA TYR A 553 24.78 -15.19 30.66
C TYR A 553 24.50 -16.47 31.43
N SER A 554 25.22 -16.68 32.53
CA SER A 554 25.13 -17.90 33.32
C SER A 554 24.47 -17.62 34.67
N PRO A 555 23.43 -18.38 35.04
CA PRO A 555 22.85 -18.32 36.38
C PRO A 555 23.81 -18.77 37.49
N VAL A 556 24.93 -19.42 37.19
CA VAL A 556 25.93 -19.79 38.21
C VAL A 556 26.66 -18.55 38.71
N THR A 557 26.94 -17.61 37.80
CA THR A 557 27.63 -16.36 38.12
C THR A 557 26.67 -15.19 38.35
N GLY A 558 25.41 -15.33 37.89
CA GLY A 558 24.39 -14.27 37.95
C GLY A 558 24.60 -13.17 36.89
N GLY A 559 25.51 -13.37 35.94
CA GLY A 559 25.84 -12.34 34.95
C GLY A 559 26.49 -12.90 33.69
N ARG A 560 27.08 -11.99 32.90
CA ARG A 560 27.77 -12.31 31.65
C ARG A 560 29.08 -13.06 31.94
N ILE A 561 29.31 -14.15 31.22
CA ILE A 561 30.58 -14.88 31.24
C ILE A 561 31.55 -14.21 30.25
N ASP A 562 32.71 -13.74 30.74
CA ASP A 562 33.77 -13.21 29.89
C ASP A 562 34.54 -14.32 29.16
N ASP A 563 35.23 -13.97 28.07
CA ASP A 563 35.93 -14.94 27.21
C ASP A 563 37.11 -15.65 27.90
N LYS A 564 37.57 -15.15 29.05
CA LYS A 564 38.68 -15.72 29.83
C LYS A 564 38.19 -16.62 30.96
N THR A 565 36.91 -16.54 31.31
CA THR A 565 36.29 -17.31 32.37
C THR A 565 36.01 -18.72 31.84
N PRO A 566 36.69 -19.75 32.39
CA PRO A 566 36.53 -21.12 31.92
C PRO A 566 35.23 -21.72 32.44
N LEU A 567 34.49 -22.42 31.57
CA LEU A 567 33.43 -23.36 31.98
C LEU A 567 34.05 -24.74 32.27
N ASP A 568 34.98 -24.77 33.24
CA ASP A 568 35.74 -25.97 33.63
C ASP A 568 34.92 -26.93 34.54
N ALA A 569 35.52 -28.03 34.96
CA ALA A 569 34.89 -28.99 35.86
C ALA A 569 34.35 -28.35 37.17
N ARG A 570 34.98 -27.28 37.67
CA ARG A 570 34.53 -26.56 38.88
C ARG A 570 33.30 -25.70 38.59
N HIS A 571 33.20 -25.12 37.41
CA HIS A 571 31.97 -24.48 36.94
C HIS A 571 30.82 -25.48 36.90
N TRP A 572 31.01 -26.65 36.30
CA TRP A 572 29.96 -27.66 36.18
C TRP A 572 29.53 -28.25 37.53
N TRP A 573 30.47 -28.42 38.47
CA TRP A 573 30.12 -28.74 39.86
C TRP A 573 29.30 -27.61 40.51
N SER A 574 29.69 -26.36 40.31
CA SER A 574 28.92 -25.20 40.80
C SER A 574 27.51 -25.17 40.18
N ASN A 575 27.36 -25.46 38.89
CA ASN A 575 26.07 -25.61 38.21
C ASN A 575 25.21 -26.79 38.73
N ILE A 576 25.80 -27.79 39.39
CA ILE A 576 25.05 -28.89 40.05
C ILE A 576 24.60 -28.48 41.45
N ARG A 577 25.45 -27.74 42.17
CA ARG A 577 25.37 -27.60 43.63
C ARG A 577 24.89 -26.22 44.10
N GLN A 578 25.24 -25.15 43.40
CA GLN A 578 24.98 -23.77 43.82
C GLN A 578 23.61 -23.27 43.38
N CYS A 579 23.14 -22.21 44.03
CA CYS A 579 21.86 -21.56 43.71
C CYS A 579 21.87 -21.02 42.27
N VAL A 580 20.79 -21.28 41.52
CA VAL A 580 20.57 -20.74 40.17
C VAL A 580 20.12 -19.28 40.25
N ARG A 581 21.02 -18.35 39.95
CA ARG A 581 20.79 -16.88 39.94
C ARG A 581 20.20 -16.40 38.61
N PHE A 582 19.06 -16.97 38.20
CA PHE A 582 18.44 -16.68 36.90
C PHE A 582 17.91 -15.23 36.81
N GLY A 583 17.27 -14.73 37.88
CA GLY A 583 16.79 -13.35 37.93
C GLY A 583 17.90 -12.33 37.74
N ASP A 584 19.06 -12.56 38.36
CA ASP A 584 20.25 -11.71 38.23
C ASP A 584 20.79 -11.73 36.80
N ALA A 585 20.84 -12.91 36.17
CA ALA A 585 21.29 -13.05 34.78
C ALA A 585 20.37 -12.31 33.79
N ILE A 586 19.04 -12.37 33.99
CA ILE A 586 18.08 -11.58 33.19
C ILE A 586 18.27 -10.08 33.44
N GLN A 587 18.49 -9.67 34.69
CA GLN A 587 18.75 -8.27 35.00
C GLN A 587 20.03 -7.75 34.33
N ALA A 588 21.10 -8.55 34.29
CA ALA A 588 22.33 -8.22 33.57
C ALA A 588 22.09 -8.04 32.05
N ILE A 589 21.28 -8.91 31.43
CA ILE A 589 20.90 -8.79 30.01
C ILE A 589 20.17 -7.48 29.73
N ILE A 590 19.22 -7.12 30.60
CA ILE A 590 18.44 -5.87 30.47
C ILE A 590 19.36 -4.66 30.62
N GLN A 591 20.30 -4.69 31.57
CA GLN A 591 21.27 -3.61 31.79
C GLN A 591 22.21 -3.42 30.60
N ASP A 592 22.64 -4.52 29.97
CA ASP A 592 23.47 -4.47 28.77
C ASP A 592 22.70 -3.95 27.54
N GLY A 593 21.36 -3.97 27.58
CA GLY A 593 20.50 -3.40 26.54
C GLY A 593 20.62 -4.09 25.18
N VAL A 594 21.02 -5.38 25.17
CA VAL A 594 21.36 -6.14 23.95
C VAL A 594 20.20 -6.95 23.35
N VAL A 595 19.02 -6.95 23.98
CA VAL A 595 17.87 -7.78 23.58
C VAL A 595 16.57 -6.99 23.53
N ASP A 596 15.69 -7.36 22.61
CA ASP A 596 14.35 -6.81 22.44
C ASP A 596 13.26 -7.88 22.66
N ALA A 597 13.62 -9.16 22.51
CA ALA A 597 12.73 -10.30 22.69
C ALA A 597 13.45 -11.52 23.29
N PHE A 598 12.71 -12.36 24.00
CA PHE A 598 13.17 -13.63 24.56
C PHE A 598 12.46 -14.79 23.88
N LEU A 599 13.21 -15.74 23.34
CA LEU A 599 12.71 -16.96 22.73
C LEU A 599 13.15 -18.15 23.60
N GLU A 600 12.20 -18.79 24.28
CA GLU A 600 12.45 -19.94 25.14
C GLU A 600 12.52 -21.23 24.33
N LEU A 601 13.74 -21.73 24.14
CA LEU A 601 14.03 -23.00 23.48
C LEU A 601 13.78 -24.12 24.50
N SER A 602 12.59 -24.69 24.44
CA SER A 602 12.10 -25.66 25.42
C SER A 602 10.97 -26.49 24.82
N PRO A 603 10.75 -27.74 25.29
CA PRO A 603 9.54 -28.51 24.96
C PRO A 603 8.25 -27.93 25.58
N HIS A 604 8.36 -27.03 26.55
CA HIS A 604 7.26 -26.28 27.13
C HIS A 604 7.79 -25.02 27.86
N PRO A 605 7.14 -23.84 27.75
CA PRO A 605 7.59 -22.64 28.43
C PRO A 605 7.42 -22.76 29.95
N VAL A 606 8.49 -22.54 30.70
CA VAL A 606 8.47 -22.54 32.17
C VAL A 606 9.11 -21.28 32.75
N LEU A 607 9.79 -20.46 31.94
CA LEU A 607 10.53 -19.28 32.40
C LEU A 607 9.83 -17.95 32.06
N ALA A 608 8.79 -17.99 31.23
CA ALA A 608 8.12 -16.77 30.75
C ALA A 608 7.65 -15.83 31.88
N THR A 609 7.02 -16.37 32.92
CA THR A 609 6.59 -15.58 34.09
C THR A 609 7.76 -14.93 34.81
N SER A 610 8.84 -15.68 35.03
CA SER A 610 10.04 -15.17 35.72
C SER A 610 10.73 -14.06 34.92
N ILE A 611 10.84 -14.22 33.60
CA ILE A 611 11.40 -13.19 32.71
C ILE A 611 10.52 -11.93 32.74
N HIS A 612 9.19 -12.09 32.68
CA HIS A 612 8.26 -10.96 32.77
C HIS A 612 8.45 -10.17 34.06
N GLU A 613 8.49 -10.85 35.21
CA GLU A 613 8.69 -10.23 36.52
C GLU A 613 10.04 -9.51 36.65
N CYS A 614 11.10 -9.98 35.98
CA CYS A 614 12.38 -9.29 35.94
C CYS A 614 12.33 -7.99 35.12
N CYS A 615 11.47 -7.92 34.10
CA CYS A 615 11.39 -6.77 33.19
C CYS A 615 10.48 -5.63 33.70
N GLU A 616 9.49 -5.93 34.55
CA GLU A 616 8.47 -4.98 35.03
C GLU A 616 9.02 -3.67 35.64
N LYS A 617 10.19 -3.71 36.28
CA LYS A 617 10.76 -2.54 37.00
C LYS A 617 11.63 -1.62 36.15
N ILE A 618 12.05 -2.07 34.95
CA ILE A 618 13.17 -1.45 34.24
C ILE A 618 12.73 -0.86 32.88
N SER A 619 11.71 -1.42 32.24
CA SER A 619 11.26 -0.97 30.92
C SER A 619 9.82 -0.45 30.95
N THR A 620 9.57 0.64 30.22
CA THR A 620 8.22 1.16 29.96
C THR A 620 7.45 0.31 28.94
N THR A 621 8.12 -0.58 28.21
CA THR A 621 7.54 -1.52 27.24
C THR A 621 7.64 -2.95 27.75
N GLN A 622 6.54 -3.71 27.69
CA GLN A 622 6.57 -5.14 28.04
C GLN A 622 7.49 -5.91 27.10
N PRO A 623 8.36 -6.81 27.61
CA PRO A 623 9.22 -7.63 26.78
C PRO A 623 8.40 -8.63 25.95
N VAL A 624 8.80 -8.85 24.70
CA VAL A 624 8.24 -9.93 23.88
C VAL A 624 8.85 -11.25 24.34
N ILE A 625 8.05 -12.15 24.91
CA ILE A 625 8.51 -13.46 25.42
C ILE A 625 7.73 -14.55 24.69
N LEU A 626 8.44 -15.41 23.97
CA LEU A 626 7.84 -16.38 23.05
C LEU A 626 8.37 -17.80 23.32
N PRO A 627 7.50 -18.83 23.28
CA PRO A 627 7.92 -20.22 23.36
C PRO A 627 8.27 -20.76 21.98
N THR A 628 9.21 -21.70 21.91
CA THR A 628 9.38 -22.54 20.71
C THR A 628 8.29 -23.62 20.62
N LEU A 629 8.01 -24.31 21.73
CA LEU A 629 7.06 -25.42 21.80
C LEU A 629 6.18 -25.31 23.04
N LYS A 630 5.00 -25.91 22.98
CA LYS A 630 4.12 -26.10 24.14
C LYS A 630 3.64 -27.54 24.19
N ARG A 631 3.84 -28.19 25.33
CA ARG A 631 3.33 -29.55 25.61
C ARG A 631 1.85 -29.70 25.20
N LYS A 632 1.54 -30.76 24.43
CA LYS A 632 0.21 -31.10 23.90
C LYS A 632 -0.39 -30.06 22.93
N GLU A 633 0.42 -29.15 22.41
CA GLU A 633 0.09 -28.32 21.27
C GLU A 633 0.91 -28.76 20.06
N ASP A 634 0.42 -28.39 18.87
CA ASP A 634 1.06 -28.64 17.59
C ASP A 634 2.39 -27.87 17.49
N GLU A 635 3.48 -28.61 17.34
CA GLU A 635 4.85 -28.11 17.50
C GLU A 635 5.22 -27.12 16.41
N GLN A 636 4.88 -27.45 15.16
CA GLN A 636 5.15 -26.59 14.02
C GLN A 636 4.30 -25.31 14.11
N LYS A 637 3.02 -25.44 14.47
CA LYS A 637 2.11 -24.29 14.64
C LYS A 637 2.61 -23.32 15.71
N THR A 638 3.02 -23.81 16.88
CA THR A 638 3.58 -22.97 17.95
C THR A 638 4.85 -22.26 17.48
N LEU A 639 5.79 -23.01 16.89
CA LEU A 639 7.07 -22.46 16.43
C LEU A 639 6.87 -21.36 15.37
N LEU A 640 6.06 -21.62 14.34
CA LEU A 640 5.81 -20.65 13.27
C LEU A 640 5.09 -19.41 13.76
N THR A 641 4.15 -19.55 14.70
CA THR A 641 3.45 -18.41 15.28
C THR A 641 4.43 -17.52 16.07
N SER A 642 5.37 -18.11 16.80
CA SER A 642 6.42 -17.35 17.51
C SER A 642 7.40 -16.69 16.54
N ILE A 643 7.88 -17.41 15.53
CA ILE A 643 8.85 -16.85 14.57
C ILE A 643 8.22 -15.76 13.69
N ALA A 644 6.96 -15.90 13.27
CA ALA A 644 6.27 -14.88 12.49
C ALA A 644 6.05 -13.57 13.26
N GLN A 645 6.09 -13.60 14.59
CA GLN A 645 6.09 -12.38 15.42
C GLN A 645 7.45 -11.71 15.48
N LEU A 646 8.55 -12.45 15.28
CA LEU A 646 9.92 -11.95 15.42
C LEU A 646 10.55 -11.58 14.07
N SER A 647 10.40 -12.42 13.06
CA SER A 647 11.12 -12.28 11.80
C SER A 647 10.26 -11.64 10.71
N TYR A 648 10.82 -10.59 10.11
CA TYR A 648 10.22 -9.88 8.98
C TYR A 648 11.18 -9.82 7.79
N SER A 649 12.33 -10.49 7.89
CA SER A 649 13.30 -10.54 6.80
C SER A 649 12.83 -11.54 5.75
N PRO A 650 12.74 -11.12 4.47
CA PRO A 650 12.54 -12.05 3.36
C PRO A 650 13.55 -13.20 3.40
N ASP A 651 14.81 -12.94 3.76
CA ASP A 651 15.87 -13.96 3.82
C ASP A 651 15.52 -15.11 4.76
N VAL A 652 14.93 -14.83 5.93
CA VAL A 652 14.52 -15.86 6.88
C VAL A 652 13.46 -16.76 6.27
N TRP A 653 12.50 -16.16 5.57
CA TRP A 653 11.42 -16.90 4.92
C TRP A 653 11.88 -17.65 3.67
N GLU A 654 12.87 -17.13 2.94
CA GLU A 654 13.54 -17.84 1.85
C GLU A 654 14.26 -19.09 2.37
N HIS A 655 15.04 -18.99 3.44
CA HIS A 655 15.72 -20.14 4.04
C HIS A 655 14.73 -21.14 4.64
N TYR A 656 13.68 -20.65 5.30
CA TYR A 656 12.55 -21.47 5.76
C TYR A 656 11.92 -22.27 4.62
N LEU A 657 11.60 -21.65 3.48
CA LEU A 657 11.01 -22.35 2.33
C LEU A 657 12.02 -23.29 1.64
N ALA A 658 13.27 -22.86 1.49
CA ALA A 658 14.35 -23.64 0.88
C ALA A 658 14.64 -24.92 1.67
N SER A 659 14.61 -24.87 3.01
CA SER A 659 14.80 -26.04 3.89
C SER A 659 13.77 -27.15 3.66
N ARG A 660 12.66 -26.86 2.98
CA ARG A 660 11.59 -27.81 2.64
C ARG A 660 11.52 -28.16 1.16
N CYS A 661 12.55 -27.83 0.38
CA CYS A 661 12.64 -28.11 -1.05
C CYS A 661 11.42 -27.63 -1.86
N VAL A 662 10.72 -26.60 -1.38
CA VAL A 662 9.63 -25.97 -2.13
C VAL A 662 10.27 -25.12 -3.22
N GLN A 663 10.40 -25.69 -4.42
CA GLN A 663 10.75 -24.92 -5.61
C GLN A 663 9.63 -23.92 -5.87
N PRO A 664 9.92 -22.63 -6.06
CA PRO A 664 8.93 -21.68 -6.56
C PRO A 664 8.33 -22.24 -7.85
N SER A 665 7.04 -22.57 -7.83
CA SER A 665 6.36 -23.01 -9.04
C SER A 665 6.46 -21.91 -10.10
N LYS A 666 6.67 -22.28 -11.36
CA LYS A 666 6.66 -21.32 -12.47
C LYS A 666 5.23 -20.94 -12.87
N ASP A 667 4.24 -21.76 -12.51
CA ASP A 667 2.83 -21.61 -12.89
C ASP A 667 2.01 -20.74 -11.93
N VAL A 668 2.66 -20.07 -10.97
CA VAL A 668 1.95 -19.20 -10.02
C VAL A 668 1.40 -17.94 -10.72
N GLU A 669 1.83 -17.66 -11.96
CA GLU A 669 1.48 -16.46 -12.73
C GLU A 669 -0.02 -16.20 -12.90
N HIS A 670 -0.84 -17.25 -13.00
CA HIS A 670 -2.29 -17.11 -13.19
C HIS A 670 -3.06 -16.83 -11.89
N LEU A 671 -2.55 -17.27 -10.74
CA LEU A 671 -3.17 -16.99 -9.43
C LEU A 671 -3.16 -15.49 -9.11
N PHE A 672 -2.18 -14.76 -9.65
CA PHE A 672 -1.79 -13.44 -9.20
C PHE A 672 -2.61 -12.29 -9.77
N ASP A 673 -3.21 -12.46 -10.94
CA ASP A 673 -3.96 -11.39 -11.59
C ASP A 673 -5.21 -10.98 -10.81
N LYS A 674 -5.74 -11.92 -10.04
CA LYS A 674 -6.92 -11.73 -9.19
C LYS A 674 -6.58 -11.68 -7.72
N PHE A 675 -5.29 -11.78 -7.35
CA PHE A 675 -4.89 -11.73 -5.95
C PHE A 675 -5.20 -10.36 -5.37
N PRO A 676 -5.79 -10.27 -4.16
CA PRO A 676 -6.15 -9.02 -3.52
C PRO A 676 -5.01 -7.98 -3.49
N LEU A 677 -5.33 -6.75 -3.88
CA LEU A 677 -4.43 -5.61 -3.73
C LEU A 677 -4.39 -5.12 -2.28
N TYR A 678 -3.47 -4.20 -1.98
CA TYR A 678 -3.42 -3.55 -0.67
C TYR A 678 -4.72 -2.78 -0.41
N ALA A 679 -5.38 -3.07 0.71
CA ALA A 679 -6.60 -2.41 1.13
C ALA A 679 -6.30 -1.02 1.72
N PHE A 680 -6.22 -0.01 0.85
CA PHE A 680 -6.04 1.38 1.27
C PHE A 680 -7.19 1.85 2.17
N ASN A 681 -6.86 2.63 3.19
CA ASN A 681 -7.87 3.39 3.90
C ASN A 681 -8.18 4.66 3.11
N LEU A 682 -9.28 4.64 2.35
CA LEU A 682 -9.69 5.72 1.45
C LEU A 682 -10.43 6.86 2.17
N THR A 683 -9.85 7.35 3.27
CA THR A 683 -10.36 8.58 3.90
C THR A 683 -10.11 9.73 2.92
N PRO A 684 -11.14 10.52 2.55
CA PRO A 684 -10.96 11.65 1.64
C PRO A 684 -9.98 12.67 2.23
N CYS A 685 -8.80 12.77 1.65
CA CYS A 685 -7.81 13.77 1.97
C CYS A 685 -7.63 14.67 0.75
N TRP A 686 -8.51 15.65 0.62
CA TRP A 686 -8.47 16.64 -0.45
C TRP A 686 -8.28 18.03 0.14
N TYR A 687 -7.36 18.79 -0.44
CA TYR A 687 -7.30 20.22 -0.25
C TYR A 687 -7.82 20.86 -1.54
N GLU A 688 -9.07 21.31 -1.51
CA GLU A 688 -9.65 22.11 -2.58
C GLU A 688 -9.73 23.56 -2.10
N SER A 689 -9.10 24.47 -2.82
CA SER A 689 -9.21 25.90 -2.52
C SER A 689 -10.65 26.36 -2.78
N LYS A 690 -11.08 27.45 -2.13
CA LYS A 690 -12.45 27.98 -2.34
C LYS A 690 -12.63 28.42 -3.79
N GLU A 691 -11.56 28.91 -4.40
CA GLU A 691 -11.46 29.35 -5.77
C GLU A 691 -11.70 28.19 -6.72
N SER A 692 -10.97 27.07 -6.55
CA SER A 692 -11.16 25.84 -7.31
C SER A 692 -12.57 25.26 -7.14
N ALA A 693 -13.12 25.34 -5.92
CA ALA A 693 -14.48 24.87 -5.65
C ALA A 693 -15.54 25.73 -6.39
N ILE A 694 -15.38 27.07 -6.38
CA ILE A 694 -16.26 27.99 -7.12
C ILE A 694 -16.18 27.71 -8.62
N GLU A 695 -14.98 27.56 -9.17
CA GLU A 695 -14.80 27.28 -10.59
C GLU A 695 -15.42 25.93 -10.99
N ARG A 696 -15.14 24.86 -10.23
CA ARG A 696 -15.73 23.53 -10.46
C ARG A 696 -17.26 23.54 -10.38
N LEU A 697 -17.83 24.37 -9.51
CA LEU A 697 -19.29 24.51 -9.36
C LEU A 697 -19.90 25.47 -10.38
N ALA A 698 -19.16 26.46 -10.86
CA ALA A 698 -19.64 27.46 -11.83
C ALA A 698 -20.07 26.81 -13.16
N TYR A 699 -19.36 25.76 -13.60
CA TYR A 699 -19.71 25.01 -14.82
C TYR A 699 -20.90 24.04 -14.65
N ARG A 700 -21.49 23.94 -13.45
CA ARG A 700 -22.67 23.08 -13.19
C ARG A 700 -24.00 23.82 -13.19
N LEU A 701 -23.99 25.15 -13.27
CA LEU A 701 -25.18 25.98 -13.36
C LEU A 701 -25.36 26.49 -14.79
N PRO A 702 -26.60 26.66 -15.29
CA PRO A 702 -26.83 27.35 -16.55
C PRO A 702 -26.27 28.78 -16.44
N LEU A 703 -25.24 29.08 -17.25
CA LEU A 703 -24.61 30.38 -17.29
C LEU A 703 -25.53 31.36 -18.04
N HIS A 704 -25.77 32.53 -17.45
CA HIS A 704 -26.50 33.58 -18.15
C HIS A 704 -25.64 34.10 -19.32
N PRO A 705 -26.13 34.10 -20.58
CA PRO A 705 -25.31 34.35 -21.77
C PRO A 705 -24.47 35.62 -21.69
N LEU A 706 -25.04 36.71 -21.19
CA LEU A 706 -24.32 37.99 -21.10
C LEU A 706 -23.53 38.19 -19.80
N LEU A 707 -23.85 37.46 -18.72
CA LEU A 707 -23.26 37.71 -17.39
C LEU A 707 -22.06 36.82 -17.11
N GLY A 708 -22.07 35.58 -17.61
CA GLY A 708 -20.98 34.64 -17.45
C GLY A 708 -20.76 34.18 -16.01
N VAL A 709 -19.51 34.01 -15.61
CA VAL A 709 -19.11 33.33 -14.37
C VAL A 709 -18.77 34.35 -13.28
N ARG A 710 -19.35 34.15 -12.08
CA ARG A 710 -19.02 34.93 -10.88
C ARG A 710 -17.57 34.65 -10.46
N GLN A 711 -16.81 35.72 -10.29
CA GLN A 711 -15.43 35.69 -9.82
C GLN A 711 -15.37 35.79 -8.29
N TRP A 712 -14.32 35.23 -7.70
CA TRP A 712 -14.03 35.42 -6.29
C TRP A 712 -13.40 36.79 -6.06
N THR A 713 -13.96 37.57 -5.14
CA THR A 713 -13.53 38.93 -4.83
C THR A 713 -13.66 39.22 -3.34
N HIS A 714 -12.88 40.18 -2.83
CA HIS A 714 -13.04 40.68 -1.46
C HIS A 714 -14.36 41.47 -1.27
N HIS A 715 -14.81 41.60 -0.01
CA HIS A 715 -16.18 42.01 0.40
C HIS A 715 -16.71 43.36 -0.13
N THR A 716 -15.93 44.15 -0.87
CA THR A 716 -16.33 45.47 -1.36
C THR A 716 -17.10 45.45 -2.68
N SER A 717 -16.98 44.38 -3.47
CA SER A 717 -17.75 44.24 -4.72
C SER A 717 -17.88 42.78 -5.14
N ALA A 718 -19.00 42.41 -5.78
CA ALA A 718 -19.15 41.16 -6.50
C ALA A 718 -18.88 41.39 -8.00
N ILE A 719 -18.13 40.48 -8.64
CA ILE A 719 -17.72 40.61 -10.04
C ILE A 719 -18.12 39.36 -10.82
N TRP A 720 -18.59 39.56 -12.05
CA TRP A 720 -18.79 38.52 -13.04
C TRP A 720 -18.00 38.84 -14.29
N LYS A 721 -17.53 37.78 -14.95
CA LYS A 721 -16.79 37.86 -16.20
C LYS A 721 -17.52 37.04 -17.25
N SER A 722 -17.82 37.69 -18.38
CA SER A 722 -18.40 37.06 -19.57
C SER A 722 -17.51 37.32 -20.78
N LEU A 723 -17.59 36.41 -21.76
CA LEU A 723 -16.92 36.52 -23.05
C LEU A 723 -17.98 36.53 -24.15
N ILE A 724 -18.19 37.69 -24.77
CA ILE A 724 -19.16 37.86 -25.86
C ILE A 724 -18.45 37.58 -27.19
N ASN A 725 -19.01 36.66 -27.97
CA ASN A 725 -18.54 36.29 -29.30
C ASN A 725 -19.74 36.03 -30.22
N LEU A 726 -19.90 36.85 -31.26
CA LEU A 726 -21.03 36.78 -32.18
C LEU A 726 -21.12 35.47 -32.98
N ASN A 727 -20.04 34.68 -33.03
CA ASN A 727 -20.04 33.37 -33.69
C ASN A 727 -20.63 32.26 -32.81
N LEU A 728 -20.86 32.51 -31.52
CA LEU A 728 -21.48 31.55 -30.62
C LEU A 728 -23.01 31.63 -30.73
N PRO A 729 -23.73 30.49 -30.79
CA PRO A 729 -25.19 30.46 -30.95
C PRO A 729 -25.94 31.34 -29.94
N GLU A 730 -25.50 31.36 -28.69
CA GLU A 730 -26.08 32.12 -27.58
C GLU A 730 -25.93 33.65 -27.72
N HIS A 731 -25.00 34.13 -28.57
CA HIS A 731 -24.73 35.55 -28.79
C HIS A 731 -25.08 36.01 -30.21
N ALA A 732 -25.30 35.08 -31.15
CA ALA A 732 -25.50 35.37 -32.56
C ALA A 732 -26.64 36.37 -32.81
N TYR A 733 -27.68 36.37 -31.96
CA TYR A 733 -28.78 37.32 -32.06
C TYR A 733 -28.33 38.78 -31.93
N LEU A 734 -27.26 39.08 -31.17
CA LEU A 734 -26.74 40.43 -30.97
C LEU A 734 -26.28 41.11 -32.27
N SER A 735 -25.87 40.32 -33.28
CA SER A 735 -25.53 40.83 -34.62
C SER A 735 -26.68 41.61 -35.28
N GLN A 736 -27.91 41.38 -34.84
CA GLN A 736 -29.12 42.00 -35.35
C GLN A 736 -29.44 43.35 -34.69
N HIS A 737 -28.68 43.79 -33.67
CA HIS A 737 -28.80 45.12 -33.08
C HIS A 737 -27.75 46.06 -33.70
N LYS A 738 -28.04 46.52 -34.92
CA LYS A 738 -27.12 47.33 -35.72
C LYS A 738 -27.55 48.79 -35.76
N MET A 739 -26.61 49.70 -35.50
CA MET A 739 -26.78 51.14 -35.69
C MET A 739 -25.72 51.62 -36.67
N GLN A 740 -26.17 52.17 -37.80
CA GLN A 740 -25.40 52.44 -39.00
C GLN A 740 -24.70 51.16 -39.45
N ASP A 741 -23.37 51.13 -39.42
CA ASP A 741 -22.57 49.96 -39.77
C ASP A 741 -22.01 49.20 -38.58
N ALA A 742 -22.28 49.66 -37.34
CA ALA A 742 -21.76 49.05 -36.12
C ALA A 742 -22.81 48.13 -35.46
N ILE A 743 -22.37 46.92 -35.08
CA ILE A 743 -23.12 46.04 -34.19
C ILE A 743 -22.86 46.53 -32.77
N LEU A 744 -23.91 46.96 -32.07
CA LEU A 744 -23.80 47.49 -30.72
C LEU A 744 -24.48 46.55 -29.75
N LEU A 745 -23.88 46.33 -28.58
CA LEU A 745 -24.62 45.74 -27.47
C LEU A 745 -25.80 46.68 -27.11
N PRO A 746 -27.05 46.19 -27.07
CA PRO A 746 -28.19 47.02 -26.71
C PRO A 746 -28.02 47.62 -25.31
N ALA A 747 -28.51 48.84 -25.11
CA ALA A 747 -28.54 49.47 -23.78
C ALA A 747 -29.30 48.59 -22.75
N ALA A 748 -30.36 47.92 -23.19
CA ALA A 748 -31.10 46.94 -22.39
C ALA A 748 -30.24 45.72 -21.98
N GLY A 749 -29.22 45.36 -22.76
CA GLY A 749 -28.30 44.28 -22.41
C GLY A 749 -27.42 44.59 -21.20
N PHE A 750 -27.04 45.86 -21.01
CA PHE A 750 -26.37 46.33 -19.79
C PHE A 750 -27.27 46.19 -18.56
N LEU A 751 -28.53 46.58 -18.68
CA LEU A 751 -29.51 46.45 -17.60
C LEU A 751 -29.79 44.99 -17.28
N GLU A 752 -29.89 44.12 -18.28
CA GLU A 752 -30.07 42.67 -18.08
C GLU A 752 -28.88 42.05 -17.33
N MET A 753 -27.65 42.41 -17.70
CA MET A 753 -26.45 41.95 -16.97
C MET A 753 -26.48 42.39 -15.51
N ALA A 754 -26.80 43.66 -15.23
CA ALA A 754 -26.91 44.16 -13.87
C ALA A 754 -28.05 43.45 -13.11
N LEU A 755 -29.20 43.22 -13.76
CA LEU A 755 -30.36 42.55 -13.18
C LEU A 755 -30.06 41.10 -12.83
N ALA A 756 -29.44 40.36 -13.77
CA ALA A 756 -29.01 38.99 -13.56
C ALA A 756 -27.98 38.89 -12.42
N ALA A 757 -27.05 39.85 -12.32
CA ALA A 757 -26.07 39.91 -11.24
C ALA A 757 -26.75 40.14 -9.88
N CYS A 758 -27.67 41.10 -9.78
CA CYS A 758 -28.45 41.35 -8.57
C CYS A 758 -29.28 40.14 -8.16
N ARG A 759 -29.96 39.49 -9.11
CA ARG A 759 -30.75 38.27 -8.87
C ARG A 759 -29.89 37.12 -8.34
N GLN A 760 -28.64 36.97 -8.79
CA GLN A 760 -27.72 35.96 -8.24
C GLN A 760 -27.20 36.29 -6.83
N LEU A 761 -27.22 37.56 -6.42
CA LEU A 761 -26.78 37.98 -5.08
C LEU A 761 -27.91 38.01 -4.05
N LEU A 762 -29.15 38.22 -4.49
CA LEU A 762 -30.30 38.24 -3.61
C LEU A 762 -30.68 36.81 -3.20
N PRO A 763 -30.87 36.54 -1.91
CA PRO A 763 -31.34 35.23 -1.47
C PRO A 763 -32.75 34.98 -2.00
N VAL A 764 -32.95 33.90 -2.75
CA VAL A 764 -34.29 33.38 -3.01
C VAL A 764 -34.72 32.70 -1.70
N ALA A 765 -35.71 33.28 -1.00
CA ALA A 765 -36.27 32.62 0.17
C ALA A 765 -36.86 31.26 -0.25
N ASN A 766 -36.63 30.22 0.55
CA ASN A 766 -36.93 28.82 0.25
C ASN A 766 -38.44 28.46 0.10
N ASN A 767 -39.32 29.41 -0.22
CA ASN A 767 -40.75 29.18 -0.49
C ASN A 767 -41.25 30.28 -1.43
N ASP A 768 -41.64 29.93 -2.67
CA ASP A 768 -42.57 30.60 -3.63
C ASP A 768 -42.77 32.14 -3.62
N GLU A 769 -41.88 32.94 -3.04
CA GLU A 769 -41.94 34.40 -3.06
C GLU A 769 -41.08 34.93 -4.22
N THR A 770 -41.71 35.74 -5.06
CA THR A 770 -41.02 36.51 -6.11
C THR A 770 -39.87 37.32 -5.49
N PRO A 771 -38.68 37.35 -6.12
CA PRO A 771 -37.57 38.14 -5.62
C PRO A 771 -37.99 39.62 -5.45
N PRO A 772 -37.44 40.34 -4.45
CA PRO A 772 -37.85 41.72 -4.22
C PRO A 772 -37.63 42.55 -5.49
N PRO A 773 -38.50 43.53 -5.77
CA PRO A 773 -38.29 44.42 -6.90
C PRO A 773 -36.94 45.11 -6.81
N ILE A 774 -36.35 45.29 -7.99
CA ILE A 774 -35.07 45.98 -8.19
C ILE A 774 -35.36 47.16 -9.10
N ALA A 775 -34.97 48.35 -8.67
CA ALA A 775 -34.96 49.55 -9.49
C ALA A 775 -33.52 49.97 -9.77
N PHE A 776 -33.25 50.30 -11.03
CA PHE A 776 -31.99 50.96 -11.41
C PHE A 776 -32.24 52.46 -11.52
N GLU A 777 -31.60 53.22 -10.64
CA GLU A 777 -31.70 54.68 -10.60
C GLU A 777 -30.44 55.31 -11.15
N GLN A 778 -30.54 56.57 -11.60
CA GLN A 778 -29.38 57.33 -12.08
C GLN A 778 -28.56 56.58 -13.15
N VAL A 779 -29.24 55.83 -14.02
CA VAL A 779 -28.60 55.02 -15.06
C VAL A 779 -27.90 55.94 -16.07
N GLU A 780 -26.62 55.72 -16.26
CA GLU A 780 -25.78 56.45 -17.19
C GLU A 780 -25.17 55.47 -18.20
N PHE A 781 -25.49 55.65 -19.49
CA PHE A 781 -24.82 54.97 -20.60
C PHE A 781 -23.69 55.86 -21.11
N ILE A 782 -22.47 55.55 -20.71
CA ILE A 782 -21.27 56.39 -20.91
C ILE A 782 -20.70 56.19 -22.32
N LYS A 783 -20.60 54.94 -22.78
CA LYS A 783 -20.04 54.62 -24.10
C LYS A 783 -20.69 53.38 -24.68
N ALA A 784 -21.02 53.40 -25.97
CA ALA A 784 -21.53 52.23 -26.68
C ALA A 784 -20.46 51.12 -26.74
N LEU A 785 -20.88 49.88 -26.53
CA LEU A 785 -20.03 48.71 -26.74
C LEU A 785 -20.23 48.19 -28.16
N VAL A 786 -19.21 48.36 -29.01
CA VAL A 786 -19.19 47.86 -30.38
C VAL A 786 -18.70 46.41 -30.36
N LEU A 787 -19.50 45.50 -30.92
CA LEU A 787 -19.16 44.08 -31.07
C LEU A 787 -18.71 43.82 -32.51
N THR A 788 -17.80 42.85 -32.69
CA THR A 788 -17.33 42.45 -34.03
C THR A 788 -17.41 40.94 -34.18
N GLU A 789 -17.50 40.47 -35.42
CA GLU A 789 -17.53 39.04 -35.74
C GLU A 789 -16.14 38.38 -35.64
N HIS A 790 -15.08 39.19 -35.63
CA HIS A 790 -13.70 38.71 -35.72
C HIS A 790 -12.94 38.77 -34.39
N GLU A 791 -13.54 39.35 -33.35
CA GLU A 791 -12.90 39.52 -32.06
C GLU A 791 -13.85 39.25 -30.90
N LEU A 792 -13.37 38.46 -29.95
CA LEU A 792 -14.04 38.18 -28.69
C LEU A 792 -13.92 39.39 -27.74
N THR A 793 -15.00 39.71 -27.05
CA THR A 793 -15.05 40.85 -26.12
C THR A 793 -15.21 40.35 -24.70
N GLU A 794 -14.26 40.70 -23.83
CA GLU A 794 -14.37 40.43 -22.39
C GLU A 794 -15.22 41.52 -21.74
N VAL A 795 -16.28 41.11 -21.05
CA VAL A 795 -17.19 41.99 -20.33
C VAL A 795 -17.15 41.67 -18.85
N ILE A 796 -17.00 42.71 -18.04
CA ILE A 796 -17.02 42.62 -16.58
C ILE A 796 -18.25 43.35 -16.06
N THR A 797 -19.07 42.63 -15.31
CA THR A 797 -20.18 43.19 -14.54
C THR A 797 -19.77 43.26 -13.08
N GLN A 798 -19.84 44.44 -12.48
CA GLN A 798 -19.48 44.67 -11.09
C GLN A 798 -20.68 45.21 -10.32
N ILE A 799 -20.96 44.63 -9.16
CA ILE A 799 -21.92 45.14 -8.18
C ILE A 799 -21.16 45.57 -6.93
N VAL A 800 -21.22 46.85 -6.59
CA VAL A 800 -20.59 47.42 -5.39
C VAL A 800 -21.45 47.08 -4.18
N MET A 801 -20.86 46.42 -3.18
CA MET A 801 -21.57 45.98 -1.98
C MET A 801 -21.81 47.14 -1.01
N PRO A 802 -22.99 47.25 -0.35
CA PRO A 802 -24.09 46.27 -0.30
C PRO A 802 -25.18 46.49 -1.38
N MET A 803 -24.89 46.14 -2.64
CA MET A 803 -25.74 46.35 -3.83
C MET A 803 -26.26 47.79 -3.94
N ARG A 804 -25.34 48.76 -3.98
CA ARG A 804 -25.67 50.19 -4.15
C ARG A 804 -25.48 50.69 -5.56
N GLU A 805 -24.49 50.15 -6.25
CA GLU A 805 -24.06 50.61 -7.57
C GLU A 805 -23.72 49.40 -8.43
N TRP A 806 -24.03 49.48 -9.71
CA TRP A 806 -23.60 48.53 -10.72
C TRP A 806 -22.76 49.24 -11.79
N LEU A 807 -21.75 48.56 -12.31
CA LEU A 807 -20.85 49.05 -13.35
C LEU A 807 -20.59 47.93 -14.36
N ILE A 808 -20.57 48.29 -15.65
CA ILE A 808 -20.22 47.36 -16.73
C ILE A 808 -19.07 47.90 -17.55
N TYR A 809 -18.04 47.06 -17.64
CA TYR A 809 -16.79 47.32 -18.31
C TYR A 809 -16.59 46.35 -19.46
N SER A 810 -15.84 46.74 -20.49
CA SER A 810 -15.37 45.79 -21.49
C SER A 810 -13.96 46.09 -21.98
N ARG A 811 -13.32 45.09 -22.55
CA ARG A 811 -12.14 45.26 -23.39
C ARG A 811 -12.12 44.25 -24.54
N PRO A 812 -11.51 44.59 -25.68
CA PRO A 812 -11.22 43.62 -26.73
C PRO A 812 -10.24 42.57 -26.20
N TRP A 813 -10.42 41.30 -26.58
CA TRP A 813 -9.53 40.22 -26.12
C TRP A 813 -8.08 40.42 -26.57
N SER A 814 -7.84 41.02 -27.74
CA SER A 814 -6.48 41.34 -28.20
C SER A 814 -5.71 42.28 -27.26
N ALA A 815 -6.41 43.14 -26.51
CA ALA A 815 -5.81 44.03 -25.52
C ALA A 815 -5.41 43.30 -24.22
N ALA A 816 -6.07 42.19 -23.88
CA ALA A 816 -5.68 41.34 -22.75
C ALA A 816 -4.29 40.68 -22.97
N GLY A 817 -3.89 40.49 -24.23
CA GLY A 817 -2.62 39.88 -24.60
C GLY A 817 -1.36 40.69 -24.30
N GLN A 818 -1.46 41.98 -23.92
CA GLN A 818 -0.29 42.77 -23.49
C GLN A 818 0.19 42.42 -22.07
N ASP A 819 -0.69 41.97 -21.18
CA ASP A 819 -0.31 41.46 -19.85
C ASP A 819 0.30 40.04 -19.94
N CYS A 820 -0.14 39.24 -20.92
CA CYS A 820 0.40 37.90 -21.17
C CYS A 820 1.82 37.89 -21.78
N ARG A 821 2.34 39.03 -22.25
CA ARG A 821 3.70 39.11 -22.84
C ARG A 821 4.82 39.20 -21.80
N ARG A 822 4.51 39.30 -20.50
CA ARG A 822 5.52 39.37 -19.43
C ARG A 822 5.79 38.03 -18.73
N SER A 823 5.01 36.98 -18.99
CA SER A 823 5.29 35.62 -18.51
C SER A 823 5.77 34.74 -19.67
N SER A 824 7.09 34.62 -19.79
CA SER A 824 7.72 33.73 -20.76
C SER A 824 7.44 32.26 -20.42
N GLY A 825 6.65 31.62 -21.27
CA GLY A 825 6.62 30.17 -21.53
C GLY A 825 6.03 29.31 -20.42
N MET A 826 4.79 28.83 -20.56
CA MET A 826 4.31 27.64 -19.86
C MET A 826 2.96 27.12 -20.39
N ALA A 827 2.64 25.89 -20.00
CA ALA A 827 1.69 24.95 -20.60
C ALA A 827 0.22 25.38 -20.51
N CYS A 828 -0.64 24.60 -21.18
CA CYS A 828 -2.10 24.69 -21.23
C CYS A 828 -2.83 24.75 -19.86
N ASN A 829 -2.11 24.70 -18.73
CA ASN A 829 -2.63 24.96 -17.39
C ASN A 829 -2.77 26.47 -17.09
N ASP A 830 -2.10 27.36 -17.82
CA ASP A 830 -2.25 28.81 -17.64
C ASP A 830 -3.53 29.37 -18.28
N PHE A 831 -4.33 28.55 -18.98
CA PHE A 831 -5.71 28.93 -19.30
C PHE A 831 -6.54 29.10 -18.01
N ILE A 832 -6.11 28.43 -16.93
CA ILE A 832 -6.65 28.56 -15.57
C ILE A 832 -5.84 29.62 -14.80
N ASP A 833 -4.50 29.64 -14.85
CA ASP A 833 -3.71 30.60 -14.05
C ASP A 833 -3.67 32.04 -14.59
N SER A 834 -4.00 32.29 -15.87
CA SER A 834 -4.25 33.65 -16.37
C SER A 834 -5.54 34.28 -15.82
N PHE A 835 -6.36 33.48 -15.11
CA PHE A 835 -7.44 33.96 -14.25
C PHE A 835 -7.01 34.17 -12.79
N VAL A 836 -5.78 33.80 -12.40
CA VAL A 836 -5.38 33.65 -10.99
C VAL A 836 -4.51 34.80 -10.45
N ASP A 837 -3.96 35.69 -11.27
CA ASP A 837 -3.31 36.90 -10.73
C ASP A 837 -4.31 38.04 -10.42
N LEU A 838 -5.17 37.77 -9.44
CA LEU A 838 -6.16 38.70 -8.90
C LEU A 838 -5.56 39.67 -7.87
N GLN A 839 -4.28 39.56 -7.51
CA GLN A 839 -3.63 40.58 -6.65
C GLN A 839 -3.57 41.96 -7.34
N THR A 840 -3.75 41.97 -8.66
CA THR A 840 -3.79 43.17 -9.50
C THR A 840 -5.18 43.73 -9.83
N LEU A 841 -6.28 43.21 -9.26
CA LEU A 841 -7.58 43.92 -9.29
C LEU A 841 -7.66 45.02 -8.21
N ASN A 842 -6.54 45.66 -7.91
CA ASN A 842 -6.57 47.04 -7.46
C ASN A 842 -6.96 47.93 -8.65
N ALA A 843 -7.36 49.19 -8.40
CA ALA A 843 -7.81 50.20 -9.36
C ALA A 843 -6.90 50.46 -10.60
N TYR A 844 -5.80 49.70 -10.76
CA TYR A 844 -4.90 49.68 -11.90
C TYR A 844 -5.33 48.77 -13.06
N SER A 845 -5.99 47.60 -12.88
CA SER A 845 -6.33 46.71 -14.02
C SER A 845 -7.58 47.14 -14.80
N LEU A 846 -8.56 47.79 -14.16
CA LEU A 846 -9.72 48.37 -14.84
C LEU A 846 -9.35 49.58 -15.73
N ARG A 847 -8.13 50.12 -15.66
CA ARG A 847 -7.67 51.20 -16.56
C ARG A 847 -7.61 50.76 -18.03
N GLN A 848 -7.44 49.46 -18.29
CA GLN A 848 -7.48 48.90 -19.65
C GLN A 848 -8.90 48.60 -20.12
N PHE A 849 -9.88 48.67 -19.23
CA PHE A 849 -11.28 48.44 -19.55
C PHE A 849 -11.99 49.77 -19.82
N THR A 850 -12.86 49.75 -20.82
CA THR A 850 -13.77 50.85 -21.10
C THR A 850 -15.02 50.69 -20.24
N LEU A 851 -15.35 51.70 -19.42
CA LEU A 851 -16.62 51.77 -18.71
C LEU A 851 -17.73 52.14 -19.71
N HIS A 852 -18.78 51.31 -19.78
CA HIS A 852 -19.88 51.47 -20.73
C HIS A 852 -21.16 51.96 -20.08
N ALA A 853 -21.49 51.43 -18.91
CA ALA A 853 -22.72 51.77 -18.21
C ALA A 853 -22.54 51.68 -16.69
N ARG A 854 -23.26 52.51 -15.95
CA ARG A 854 -23.37 52.44 -14.49
C ARG A 854 -24.73 52.92 -14.01
N GLY A 855 -25.06 52.62 -12.77
CA GLY A 855 -26.23 53.19 -12.10
C GLY A 855 -26.31 52.77 -10.64
N CYS A 856 -27.23 53.40 -9.91
CA CYS A 856 -27.56 53.04 -8.54
C CYS A 856 -28.59 51.89 -8.54
N ILE A 857 -28.56 51.08 -7.48
CA ILE A 857 -29.49 49.98 -7.27
C ILE A 857 -30.32 50.32 -6.03
N ASP A 858 -31.64 50.31 -6.18
CA ASP A 858 -32.58 50.33 -5.07
C ASP A 858 -33.35 49.00 -5.03
N ILE A 859 -33.52 48.43 -3.85
CA ILE A 859 -34.09 47.09 -3.65
C ILE A 859 -35.02 47.15 -2.44
N GLY A 860 -36.27 46.77 -2.63
CA GLY A 860 -37.19 46.61 -1.50
C GLY A 860 -38.65 46.77 -1.86
N PRO A 861 -39.56 46.36 -0.96
CA PRO A 861 -41.00 46.34 -1.20
C PRO A 861 -41.61 47.73 -1.38
N HIS A 862 -40.88 48.80 -1.06
CA HIS A 862 -41.29 50.19 -1.32
C HIS A 862 -41.34 50.53 -2.81
N LEU A 863 -40.65 49.75 -3.65
CA LEU A 863 -40.75 49.83 -5.11
C LEU A 863 -42.10 49.21 -5.54
N ASN A 864 -43.10 50.05 -5.72
CA ASN A 864 -44.46 49.64 -6.00
C ASN A 864 -44.62 49.12 -7.45
N ILE A 865 -44.37 47.82 -7.68
CA ILE A 865 -44.45 47.18 -9.01
C ILE A 865 -45.89 47.19 -9.57
N HIS A 866 -46.91 47.31 -8.72
CA HIS A 866 -48.30 47.44 -9.17
C HIS A 866 -48.59 48.77 -9.90
N ALA A 867 -47.64 49.71 -9.92
CA ALA A 867 -47.74 50.93 -10.72
C ALA A 867 -47.33 50.75 -12.19
N SER A 868 -46.57 49.70 -12.57
CA SER A 868 -46.03 49.56 -13.94
C SER A 868 -46.86 48.67 -14.88
N SER A 869 -47.64 47.72 -14.37
CA SER A 869 -48.70 47.05 -15.17
C SER A 869 -50.00 47.86 -15.22
N ALA A 870 -50.04 48.99 -14.53
CA ALA A 870 -51.17 49.89 -14.45
C ALA A 870 -50.76 51.37 -14.60
N TYR A 871 -50.03 51.72 -15.67
CA TYR A 871 -50.45 52.90 -16.43
C TYR A 871 -51.76 52.54 -17.15
N ARG A 872 -52.84 52.33 -16.37
CA ARG A 872 -54.18 52.59 -16.87
C ARG A 872 -54.22 54.10 -17.03
N PHE A 873 -53.83 54.59 -18.20
CA PHE A 873 -54.24 55.91 -18.65
C PHE A 873 -55.73 56.02 -18.30
N SER A 874 -56.10 57.03 -17.54
CA SER A 874 -57.50 57.30 -17.25
C SER A 874 -58.25 57.21 -18.57
N LYS A 875 -59.38 56.51 -18.58
CA LYS A 875 -60.19 56.23 -19.77
C LYS A 875 -60.78 57.50 -20.42
N GLU A 876 -60.28 58.68 -20.08
CA GLU A 876 -60.83 59.99 -20.40
C GLU A 876 -59.97 60.81 -21.36
N ASP A 877 -58.85 60.28 -21.89
CA ASP A 877 -58.07 60.98 -22.93
C ASP A 877 -57.67 60.11 -24.15
N THR A 878 -58.50 59.14 -24.53
CA THR A 878 -58.28 58.32 -25.75
C THR A 878 -58.59 59.07 -27.05
N ALA A 879 -59.00 60.33 -27.00
CA ALA A 879 -59.36 61.11 -28.20
C ALA A 879 -58.15 61.63 -29.00
N ASN A 880 -56.94 61.66 -28.39
CA ASN A 880 -55.74 62.28 -28.98
C ASN A 880 -54.57 61.32 -29.23
N TRP A 881 -54.78 60.00 -29.20
CA TRP A 881 -53.75 59.00 -29.45
C TRP A 881 -53.79 58.51 -30.90
N TYR A 882 -52.66 58.60 -31.61
CA TYR A 882 -52.49 58.10 -32.96
C TYR A 882 -51.78 56.75 -32.96
N ASP A 883 -52.37 55.75 -33.62
CA ASP A 883 -51.69 54.48 -33.87
C ASP A 883 -50.56 54.70 -34.90
N LEU A 884 -49.33 54.38 -34.51
CA LEU A 884 -48.20 54.39 -35.44
C LEU A 884 -48.20 53.11 -36.28
N ASN A 885 -47.94 53.25 -37.58
CA ASN A 885 -47.84 52.13 -38.50
C ASN A 885 -46.56 51.32 -38.22
N VAL A 886 -46.66 50.34 -37.32
CA VAL A 886 -45.57 49.44 -36.92
C VAL A 886 -44.94 48.69 -38.10
N PRO A 887 -45.69 48.18 -39.11
CA PRO A 887 -45.09 47.60 -40.32
C PRO A 887 -44.06 48.50 -41.02
N ASN A 888 -44.22 49.82 -40.96
CA ASN A 888 -43.30 50.79 -41.55
C ASN A 888 -42.31 51.40 -40.54
N LEU A 889 -42.46 51.14 -39.24
CA LEU A 889 -41.62 51.70 -38.18
C LEU A 889 -40.14 51.34 -38.38
N TYR A 890 -39.84 50.05 -38.55
CA TYR A 890 -38.46 49.59 -38.70
C TYR A 890 -37.83 50.03 -40.03
N SER A 891 -38.64 50.21 -41.08
CA SER A 891 -38.20 50.82 -42.33
C SER A 891 -37.83 52.29 -42.12
N HIS A 892 -38.63 53.05 -41.36
CA HIS A 892 -38.35 54.45 -41.01
C HIS A 892 -37.14 54.60 -40.06
N LEU A 893 -37.00 53.68 -39.10
CA LEU A 893 -35.84 53.62 -38.21
C LEU A 893 -34.56 53.32 -39.01
N SER A 894 -34.64 52.42 -39.99
CA SER A 894 -33.53 52.08 -40.89
C SER A 894 -33.06 53.30 -41.71
N THR A 895 -33.97 54.15 -42.21
CA THR A 895 -33.56 55.39 -42.92
C THR A 895 -32.85 56.40 -42.02
N ARG A 896 -33.00 56.29 -40.70
CA ARG A 896 -32.25 57.08 -39.69
C ARG A 896 -31.01 56.36 -39.16
N GLY A 897 -30.66 55.21 -39.73
CA GLY A 897 -29.49 54.42 -39.35
C GLY A 897 -29.75 53.35 -38.29
N TYR A 898 -30.98 53.08 -37.86
CA TYR A 898 -31.28 52.00 -36.91
C TYR A 898 -31.68 50.73 -37.66
N GLN A 899 -30.71 49.84 -37.89
CA GLN A 899 -30.85 48.63 -38.70
C GLN A 899 -31.15 47.40 -37.85
N TYR A 900 -32.29 47.40 -37.16
CA TYR A 900 -32.70 46.26 -36.35
C TYR A 900 -33.08 45.04 -37.23
N GLY A 901 -32.54 43.86 -36.90
CA GLY A 901 -32.92 42.57 -37.48
C GLY A 901 -34.07 41.90 -36.71
N PRO A 902 -34.53 40.71 -37.15
CA PRO A 902 -35.76 40.07 -36.68
C PRO A 902 -35.92 39.97 -35.15
N ASN A 903 -34.87 39.58 -34.43
CA ASN A 903 -34.90 39.41 -32.96
C ASN A 903 -35.04 40.74 -32.19
N PHE A 904 -34.83 41.89 -32.84
CA PHE A 904 -35.04 43.23 -32.28
C PHE A 904 -36.24 43.95 -32.89
N ARG A 905 -36.98 43.30 -33.80
CA ARG A 905 -38.24 43.80 -34.39
C ARG A 905 -39.47 43.32 -33.62
N ILE A 906 -39.43 43.49 -32.30
CA ILE A 906 -40.41 42.89 -31.37
C ILE A 906 -41.63 43.77 -31.11
N THR A 907 -41.65 45.02 -31.58
CA THR A 907 -42.79 45.92 -31.36
C THR A 907 -43.97 45.50 -32.22
N THR A 908 -45.14 45.29 -31.60
CA THR A 908 -46.37 44.83 -32.26
C THR A 908 -47.43 45.93 -32.38
N SER A 909 -47.48 46.88 -31.45
CA SER A 909 -48.29 48.10 -31.57
C SER A 909 -47.62 49.27 -30.88
N ILE A 910 -47.78 50.49 -31.42
CA ILE A 910 -47.38 51.74 -30.75
C ILE A 910 -48.48 52.77 -30.94
N LYS A 911 -48.82 53.49 -29.88
CA LYS A 911 -49.67 54.67 -29.89
C LYS A 911 -48.92 55.87 -29.35
N THR A 912 -49.17 57.05 -29.90
CA THR A 912 -48.51 58.29 -29.47
C THR A 912 -49.49 59.44 -29.36
N THR A 913 -49.26 60.35 -28.41
CA THR A 913 -49.81 61.72 -28.40
C THR A 913 -48.69 62.71 -28.73
N ASN A 914 -48.94 64.02 -28.62
CA ASN A 914 -47.90 65.05 -28.77
C ASN A 914 -46.83 65.00 -27.67
N SER A 915 -47.06 64.30 -26.55
CA SER A 915 -46.18 64.27 -25.38
C SER A 915 -45.87 62.87 -24.84
N GLU A 916 -46.57 61.83 -25.28
CA GLU A 916 -46.46 60.47 -24.71
C GLU A 916 -46.46 59.39 -25.78
N VAL A 917 -45.78 58.26 -25.52
CA VAL A 917 -45.73 57.07 -26.39
C VAL A 917 -46.00 55.83 -25.55
N THR A 918 -46.85 54.93 -26.01
CA THR A 918 -47.09 53.62 -25.40
C THR A 918 -47.04 52.54 -26.48
N GLY A 919 -46.60 51.33 -26.16
CA GLY A 919 -46.54 50.25 -27.15
C GLY A 919 -46.54 48.87 -26.52
N ARG A 920 -46.93 47.88 -27.32
CA ARG A 920 -46.79 46.47 -26.98
C ARG A 920 -45.60 45.88 -27.72
N VAL A 921 -44.87 45.02 -27.02
CA VAL A 921 -43.80 44.20 -27.59
C VAL A 921 -44.19 42.73 -27.42
N THR A 922 -43.85 41.91 -28.41
CA THR A 922 -43.98 40.45 -28.34
C THR A 922 -42.62 39.86 -28.65
N PRO A 923 -42.00 39.12 -27.72
CA PRO A 923 -40.77 38.40 -28.00
C PRO A 923 -40.95 37.47 -29.19
N THR A 924 -39.96 37.39 -30.07
CA THR A 924 -39.93 36.38 -31.13
C THR A 924 -39.66 35.01 -30.52
N ASN A 925 -40.69 34.17 -30.36
CA ASN A 925 -40.50 32.74 -30.12
C ASN A 925 -39.96 32.11 -31.42
N ASN A 926 -38.65 31.88 -31.50
CA ASN A 926 -38.10 31.02 -32.55
C ASN A 926 -38.40 29.56 -32.19
N GLU A 927 -39.51 29.01 -32.67
CA GLU A 927 -39.87 27.59 -32.61
C GLU A 927 -39.03 26.70 -33.56
N GLN A 928 -37.83 27.10 -33.99
CA GLN A 928 -37.03 26.36 -35.00
C GLN A 928 -35.56 26.13 -34.65
N ASN A 929 -35.18 26.10 -33.37
CA ASN A 929 -33.91 25.50 -32.97
C ASN A 929 -34.17 24.36 -31.96
N ASP A 930 -34.11 23.12 -32.46
CA ASP A 930 -34.03 21.87 -31.69
C ASP A 930 -32.66 21.77 -30.96
N SER A 931 -32.38 22.72 -30.08
CA SER A 931 -31.36 22.59 -29.05
C SER A 931 -32.02 22.94 -27.72
N GLU A 932 -32.07 21.99 -26.80
CA GLU A 932 -32.70 22.06 -25.46
C GLU A 932 -32.19 23.18 -24.53
N LEU A 933 -31.39 24.14 -25.02
CA LEU A 933 -31.10 25.41 -24.35
C LEU A 933 -32.13 26.44 -24.79
N SER A 934 -33.37 26.25 -24.32
CA SER A 934 -34.46 27.18 -24.58
C SER A 934 -34.08 28.62 -24.18
N LEU A 935 -34.40 29.57 -25.07
CA LEU A 935 -34.41 31.02 -24.85
C LEU A 935 -35.49 31.43 -23.83
N SER A 936 -35.60 30.71 -22.69
CA SER A 936 -36.60 30.97 -21.65
C SER A 936 -36.35 32.25 -20.86
N TRP A 937 -35.23 32.93 -21.11
CA TRP A 937 -34.85 34.17 -20.42
C TRP A 937 -35.42 35.43 -21.10
N ILE A 938 -35.85 35.36 -22.36
CA ILE A 938 -36.44 36.51 -23.06
C ILE A 938 -37.94 36.70 -22.71
N THR A 939 -38.61 35.67 -22.19
CA THR A 939 -40.05 35.70 -21.88
C THR A 939 -40.40 36.29 -20.51
N THR A 940 -39.43 36.81 -19.74
CA THR A 940 -39.69 37.46 -18.45
C THR A 940 -39.07 38.86 -18.38
N LEU A 941 -39.44 39.71 -19.33
CA LEU A 941 -39.33 41.16 -19.28
C LEU A 941 -40.72 41.78 -19.43
#